data_AF-A0AAF3EDK3-F1
#
_entry.id   AF-A0AAF3EDK3-F1
#
_cell.length_a   1.000
_cell.length_b   1.000
_cell.length_c   1.000
_cell.angle_alpha   90.00
_cell.angle_beta   90.00
_cell.angle_gamma   90.00
#
_symmetry.space_group_name_H-M   'P 1'
#
loop_
_entity.id
_entity.type
_entity.pdbx_description
1 polymer ?
#
loop_
_entity_poly.entity_id
_entity_poly.type
_entity_poly.pdbx_seq_one_letter_code
_entity_poly.pdbx_strand_id
1 'polypeptide(L)'
;MNAEVEIVDTPTEEHWKQWKNLILQTGWCGFDYTMLTLFPTGENVKMVVAILKSDKSFVGSIVWADNEDLICIDTYYVIEAYRGRGIGPRMWKQMLNRIDKNKPLMLKSEQEMMPKYMANGLPYVGPSQNCVEPKKNELLTVSRLLQKKNSLIDDAEKLFTFIAFSKLNSQQFDALCSFDSKVTGKNREDLLRSLKSLPFLHGGVLIDELGKIRAFTLISKALPEGSFKMAPLYAESDYAAGKVVEEVLETIDTGDAMIQVHIPDGTKGSSNLTPIFESIDSFIEYDSTILLSAPYRNPLNMAMCYQRNIISAASLLIFCLSSIQTRQLYMMCLWKRKKKKRTDSEIVINSDAQTLDNSERREFSSNRSTNDEDSKTGSNKNSRIFKTDVRTAQQANRQRRRAIPDRPEMPLSLWSIMKNCIGKELTKIPIPVNFSEPLSMLQRLTEDLEYSSILDKAVTADPIIQMCYVAAFAVSSYSTTGNRTTKPFNPILGETYECDRREDLGWRSLAEQVSHHPPAIAHHAEGRGWKMYQDFSMTSRFRGKYLSVVPMGMVHVVFPDTGHHYTFRKVTTTVHNIIVGRLWIENHGEMEIVEHQTRTKCTLNFAPYSLFSRSSHKKVTGVVKDSDGATCYVIRGTWVQNIDIMRVTKSTGIGTNAKLKTEAPRTIWYANPQYDGSSKMYSFSRFAVELNEPEDGVAPTDSRLRPDQRLLEEGRWEEANAKKIEVEDKQRARAKKREQEKEEAVKNGLPYADCEPLWFAKEQDETTGDTLHKFTSEYWECKTRCDWSRCPDLF
;
A
#
# COMPACT_ATOMS: atom_id res chain seq x y z
N MET A 1 39.75 -18.41 7.33
CA MET A 1 38.42 -18.16 6.71
C MET A 1 38.45 -17.57 5.29
N ASN A 2 38.94 -16.36 4.97
CA ASN A 2 39.03 -15.93 3.54
C ASN A 2 39.97 -16.81 2.68
N ALA A 3 40.92 -17.48 3.32
CA ALA A 3 41.85 -18.43 2.71
C ALA A 3 41.23 -19.80 2.38
N GLU A 4 40.02 -20.12 2.88
CA GLU A 4 39.34 -21.41 2.70
C GLU A 4 38.49 -21.49 1.44
N VAL A 5 38.21 -20.37 0.76
CA VAL A 5 37.37 -20.35 -0.44
C VAL A 5 38.22 -20.14 -1.70
N GLU A 6 38.03 -21.03 -2.66
CA GLU A 6 38.63 -21.01 -4.00
C GLU A 6 37.58 -20.53 -5.02
N ILE A 7 37.99 -19.68 -5.96
CA ILE A 7 37.15 -19.28 -7.10
C ILE A 7 37.60 -20.10 -8.29
N VAL A 8 36.69 -20.85 -8.88
CA VAL A 8 36.94 -21.72 -10.03
C VAL A 8 36.30 -21.09 -11.26
N ASP A 9 37.13 -20.86 -12.27
CA ASP A 9 36.72 -20.19 -13.50
C ASP A 9 36.10 -21.15 -14.53
N THR A 10 36.50 -22.42 -14.55
CA THR A 10 35.94 -23.43 -15.45
C THR A 10 35.12 -24.44 -14.64
N PRO A 11 33.78 -24.34 -14.62
CA PRO A 11 32.94 -25.25 -13.87
C PRO A 11 32.99 -26.66 -14.49
N THR A 12 32.99 -27.70 -13.64
CA THR A 12 32.86 -29.09 -14.05
C THR A 12 31.37 -29.47 -14.07
N GLU A 13 31.05 -30.64 -14.61
CA GLU A 13 29.68 -31.19 -14.54
C GLU A 13 29.16 -31.27 -13.09
N GLU A 14 30.03 -31.63 -12.15
CA GLU A 14 29.69 -31.69 -10.73
C GLU A 14 29.37 -30.30 -10.15
N HIS A 15 30.05 -29.23 -10.57
CA HIS A 15 29.72 -27.86 -10.16
C HIS A 15 28.32 -27.44 -10.64
N TRP A 16 27.97 -27.77 -11.89
CA TRP A 16 26.63 -27.51 -12.43
C TRP A 16 25.54 -28.31 -11.70
N LYS A 17 25.83 -29.55 -11.32
CA LYS A 17 24.94 -30.39 -10.52
C LYS A 17 24.71 -29.79 -9.12
N GLN A 18 25.76 -29.31 -8.46
CA GLN A 18 25.65 -28.64 -7.16
C GLN A 18 24.87 -27.34 -7.25
N TRP A 19 25.12 -26.52 -8.28
CA TRP A 19 24.31 -25.32 -8.55
C TRP A 19 22.84 -25.67 -8.73
N LYS A 20 22.51 -26.63 -9.61
CA LYS A 20 21.12 -27.06 -9.85
C LYS A 20 20.43 -27.53 -8.58
N ASN A 21 21.09 -28.36 -7.78
CA ASN A 21 20.55 -28.85 -6.51
C ASN A 21 20.26 -27.71 -5.54
N LEU A 22 21.12 -26.70 -5.48
CA LEU A 22 20.91 -25.52 -4.67
C LEU A 22 19.69 -24.72 -5.12
N ILE A 23 19.54 -24.44 -6.43
CA ILE A 23 18.37 -23.72 -6.97
C ILE A 23 17.06 -24.46 -6.63
N LEU A 24 17.06 -25.79 -6.77
CA LEU A 24 15.90 -26.62 -6.42
C LEU A 24 15.59 -26.59 -4.92
N GLN A 25 16.60 -26.63 -4.05
CA GLN A 25 16.42 -26.61 -2.59
C GLN A 25 15.96 -25.25 -2.07
N THR A 26 16.41 -24.15 -2.68
CA THR A 26 16.01 -22.79 -2.29
C THR A 26 14.60 -22.44 -2.79
N GLY A 27 14.04 -23.21 -3.73
CA GLY A 27 12.72 -22.94 -4.31
C GLY A 27 12.68 -21.62 -5.09
N TRP A 28 13.77 -21.28 -5.79
CA TRP A 28 13.93 -19.98 -6.43
C TRP A 28 12.96 -19.82 -7.62
N CYS A 29 11.88 -19.05 -7.42
CA CYS A 29 10.77 -18.90 -8.37
C CYS A 29 11.14 -18.28 -9.73
N GLY A 30 12.34 -17.68 -9.85
CA GLY A 30 12.82 -17.16 -11.14
C GLY A 30 13.15 -18.25 -12.16
N PHE A 31 13.40 -19.49 -11.70
CA PHE A 31 13.82 -20.62 -12.52
C PHE A 31 12.68 -21.57 -12.88
N ASP A 32 12.77 -22.10 -14.09
CA ASP A 32 12.00 -23.26 -14.53
C ASP A 32 12.93 -24.43 -14.88
N TYR A 33 12.33 -25.60 -15.09
CA TYR A 33 13.07 -26.82 -15.38
C TYR A 33 13.78 -26.78 -16.74
N THR A 34 13.35 -25.89 -17.65
CA THR A 34 13.98 -25.70 -18.95
C THR A 34 15.36 -25.08 -18.77
N MET A 35 15.46 -23.98 -18.02
CA MET A 35 16.75 -23.34 -17.72
C MET A 35 17.70 -24.25 -16.95
N LEU A 36 17.19 -24.96 -15.94
CA LEU A 36 17.97 -25.93 -15.15
C LEU A 36 18.48 -27.13 -15.96
N THR A 37 17.95 -27.34 -17.16
CA THR A 37 18.36 -28.43 -18.05
C THR A 37 19.33 -27.94 -19.12
N LEU A 38 19.11 -26.75 -19.69
CA LEU A 38 19.89 -26.27 -20.82
C LEU A 38 21.10 -25.42 -20.45
N PHE A 39 21.14 -24.78 -19.28
CA PHE A 39 22.29 -23.94 -18.88
C PHE A 39 23.61 -24.71 -18.82
N PRO A 40 23.69 -25.93 -18.26
CA PRO A 40 24.95 -26.69 -18.23
C PRO A 40 25.48 -27.08 -19.62
N THR A 41 24.60 -27.14 -20.63
CA THR A 41 24.93 -27.57 -22.00
C THR A 41 25.00 -26.41 -22.99
N GLY A 42 24.65 -25.19 -22.58
CA GLY A 42 24.61 -24.02 -23.45
C GLY A 42 26.02 -23.46 -23.69
N GLU A 43 26.48 -23.44 -24.94
CA GLU A 43 27.82 -22.97 -25.28
C GLU A 43 28.06 -21.49 -24.91
N ASN A 44 27.01 -20.67 -25.02
CA ASN A 44 27.04 -19.25 -24.65
C ASN A 44 26.81 -19.00 -23.14
N VAL A 45 26.47 -20.03 -22.35
CA VAL A 45 26.26 -19.91 -20.91
C VAL A 45 27.55 -20.23 -20.17
N LYS A 46 27.98 -19.29 -19.32
CA LYS A 46 29.22 -19.38 -18.55
C LYS A 46 28.92 -19.25 -17.07
N MET A 47 29.79 -19.83 -16.24
CA MET A 47 29.71 -19.71 -14.79
C MET A 47 31.09 -19.49 -14.17
N VAL A 48 31.13 -18.69 -13.12
CA VAL A 48 32.20 -18.65 -12.11
C VAL A 48 31.61 -19.22 -10.83
N VAL A 49 32.32 -20.12 -10.16
CA VAL A 49 31.85 -20.77 -8.93
C VAL A 49 32.85 -20.58 -7.79
N ALA A 50 32.35 -20.30 -6.60
CA ALA A 50 33.11 -20.32 -5.35
C ALA A 50 32.87 -21.66 -4.66
N ILE A 51 33.96 -22.31 -4.23
CA ILE A 51 33.91 -23.59 -3.49
C ILE A 51 34.82 -23.56 -2.28
N LEU A 52 34.56 -24.42 -1.28
CA LEU A 52 35.49 -24.65 -0.17
C LEU A 52 36.71 -25.44 -0.63
N LYS A 53 37.91 -25.04 -0.20
CA LYS A 53 39.15 -25.77 -0.50
C LYS A 53 39.23 -27.13 0.18
N SER A 54 38.56 -27.28 1.33
CA SER A 54 38.61 -28.49 2.17
C SER A 54 37.93 -29.69 1.54
N ASP A 55 36.73 -29.50 1.00
CA ASP A 55 35.86 -30.57 0.51
C ASP A 55 35.24 -30.29 -0.86
N LYS A 56 35.63 -29.18 -1.50
CA LYS A 56 35.13 -28.73 -2.81
C LYS A 56 33.63 -28.49 -2.86
N SER A 57 32.98 -28.29 -1.71
CA SER A 57 31.56 -27.97 -1.63
C SER A 57 31.25 -26.56 -2.18
N PHE A 58 30.08 -26.43 -2.82
CA PHE A 58 29.58 -25.18 -3.38
C PHE A 58 29.36 -24.09 -2.31
N VAL A 59 29.83 -22.87 -2.59
CA VAL A 59 29.68 -21.69 -1.72
C VAL A 59 28.88 -20.58 -2.42
N GLY A 60 29.02 -20.43 -3.73
CA GLY A 60 28.33 -19.42 -4.50
C GLY A 60 28.66 -19.50 -5.99
N SER A 61 27.91 -18.79 -6.83
CA SER A 61 28.20 -18.69 -8.26
C SER A 61 27.75 -17.37 -8.87
N ILE A 62 28.29 -17.07 -10.04
CA ILE A 62 27.76 -16.12 -11.01
C ILE A 62 27.55 -16.87 -12.32
N VAL A 63 26.32 -16.94 -12.82
CA VAL A 63 26.00 -17.49 -14.13
C VAL A 63 25.61 -16.35 -15.04
N TRP A 64 26.14 -16.33 -16.25
CA TRP A 64 25.77 -15.35 -17.26
C TRP A 64 25.77 -16.00 -18.64
N ALA A 65 25.12 -15.33 -19.58
CA ALA A 65 25.13 -15.71 -20.97
C ALA A 65 25.76 -14.60 -21.83
N ASP A 66 26.65 -15.04 -22.71
CA ASP A 66 27.41 -14.19 -23.63
C ASP A 66 26.77 -14.27 -25.01
N ASN A 67 25.80 -13.40 -25.28
CA ASN A 67 25.13 -13.34 -26.57
C ASN A 67 25.96 -12.50 -27.55
N GLU A 68 25.61 -12.53 -28.83
CA GLU A 68 26.30 -11.79 -29.89
C GLU A 68 26.45 -10.29 -29.56
N ASP A 69 25.40 -9.67 -29.02
CA ASP A 69 25.28 -8.22 -28.83
C ASP A 69 25.14 -7.78 -27.36
N LEU A 70 25.06 -8.73 -26.41
CA LEU A 70 24.69 -8.42 -25.02
C LEU A 70 25.15 -9.51 -24.04
N ILE A 71 25.77 -9.09 -22.94
CA ILE A 71 26.09 -9.98 -21.82
C ILE A 71 25.00 -9.88 -20.77
N CYS A 72 24.40 -11.02 -20.43
CA CYS A 72 23.27 -11.09 -19.52
C CYS A 72 23.65 -11.85 -18.26
N ILE A 73 23.71 -11.17 -17.12
CA ILE A 73 23.85 -11.84 -15.82
C ILE A 73 22.53 -12.52 -15.51
N ASP A 74 22.61 -13.84 -15.37
CA ASP A 74 21.47 -14.68 -15.10
C ASP A 74 21.33 -14.85 -13.58
N THR A 75 22.27 -15.54 -12.92
CA THR A 75 22.26 -15.71 -11.45
C THR A 75 23.50 -15.18 -10.77
N TYR A 76 23.31 -14.69 -9.55
CA TYR A 76 24.39 -14.50 -8.57
C TYR A 76 23.92 -14.96 -7.21
N TYR A 77 24.66 -15.90 -6.63
CA TYR A 77 24.31 -16.45 -5.34
C TYR A 77 25.54 -16.63 -4.47
N VAL A 78 25.40 -16.32 -3.18
CA VAL A 78 26.36 -16.72 -2.14
C VAL A 78 25.55 -17.29 -0.98
N ILE A 79 25.90 -18.50 -0.55
CA ILE A 79 25.28 -19.16 0.61
C ILE A 79 25.39 -18.23 1.81
N GLU A 80 24.29 -18.13 2.55
CA GLU A 80 24.10 -17.17 3.63
C GLU A 80 25.26 -17.13 4.64
N ALA A 81 25.72 -18.30 5.08
CA ALA A 81 26.83 -18.44 6.04
C ALA A 81 28.15 -17.78 5.58
N TYR A 82 28.30 -17.52 4.28
CA TYR A 82 29.48 -16.98 3.63
C TYR A 82 29.30 -15.54 3.10
N ARG A 83 28.11 -14.94 3.25
CA ARG A 83 27.86 -13.54 2.86
C ARG A 83 28.67 -12.58 3.74
N GLY A 84 28.98 -11.38 3.21
CA GLY A 84 29.77 -10.37 3.90
C GLY A 84 31.28 -10.67 4.00
N ARG A 85 31.75 -11.84 3.56
CA ARG A 85 33.16 -12.25 3.62
C ARG A 85 34.00 -11.86 2.40
N GLY A 86 33.51 -10.97 1.54
CA GLY A 86 34.24 -10.53 0.35
C GLY A 86 34.34 -11.56 -0.81
N ILE A 87 33.62 -12.67 -0.76
CA ILE A 87 33.60 -13.70 -1.82
C ILE A 87 32.93 -13.18 -3.10
N GLY A 88 31.82 -12.46 -2.96
CA GLY A 88 31.09 -11.86 -4.09
C GLY A 88 31.98 -10.98 -4.98
N PRO A 89 32.67 -9.95 -4.45
CA PRO A 89 33.61 -9.13 -5.22
C PRO A 89 34.70 -9.92 -5.95
N ARG A 90 35.19 -11.03 -5.36
CA ARG A 90 36.18 -11.90 -6.00
C ARG A 90 35.59 -12.62 -7.22
N MET A 91 34.37 -13.16 -7.10
CA MET A 91 33.68 -13.78 -8.24
C MET A 91 33.36 -12.75 -9.34
N TRP A 92 32.87 -11.56 -8.98
CA TRP A 92 32.59 -10.48 -9.93
C TRP A 92 33.84 -10.05 -10.68
N LYS A 93 34.98 -9.89 -9.99
CA LYS A 93 36.25 -9.58 -10.63
C LYS A 93 36.64 -10.63 -11.68
N GLN A 94 36.49 -11.92 -11.37
CA GLN A 94 36.81 -12.99 -12.30
C GLN A 94 35.85 -13.03 -13.50
N MET A 95 34.56 -12.85 -13.26
CA MET A 95 33.56 -12.78 -14.33
C MET A 95 33.83 -11.60 -15.26
N LEU A 96 34.07 -10.39 -14.72
CA LEU A 96 34.35 -9.19 -15.51
C LEU A 96 35.64 -9.27 -16.34
N ASN A 97 36.59 -10.15 -15.97
CA ASN A 97 37.80 -10.42 -16.76
C ASN A 97 37.54 -11.34 -17.96
N ARG A 98 36.43 -12.10 -17.95
CA ARG A 98 36.10 -13.10 -18.98
C ARG A 98 35.13 -12.60 -20.04
N ILE A 99 34.44 -11.51 -19.77
CA ILE A 99 33.46 -10.95 -20.69
C ILE A 99 34.11 -10.06 -21.75
N ASP A 100 33.49 -10.01 -22.93
CA ASP A 100 33.82 -9.00 -23.93
C ASP A 100 33.36 -7.62 -23.45
N LYS A 101 34.31 -6.77 -23.07
CA LYS A 101 34.04 -5.43 -22.53
C LYS A 101 33.40 -4.47 -23.53
N ASN A 102 33.38 -4.82 -24.82
CA ASN A 102 32.71 -4.04 -25.85
C ASN A 102 31.19 -4.27 -25.90
N LYS A 103 30.71 -5.37 -25.31
CA LYS A 103 29.28 -5.66 -25.23
C LYS A 103 28.68 -5.01 -23.98
N PRO A 104 27.48 -4.42 -24.06
CA PRO A 104 26.76 -3.98 -22.88
C PRO A 104 26.54 -5.15 -21.92
N LEU A 105 26.73 -4.89 -20.62
CA LEU A 105 26.42 -5.79 -19.54
C LEU A 105 25.05 -5.46 -19.00
N MET A 106 24.28 -6.48 -18.68
CA MET A 106 22.92 -6.31 -18.22
C MET A 106 22.57 -7.29 -17.11
N LEU A 107 21.81 -6.83 -16.12
CA LEU A 107 21.25 -7.67 -15.06
C LEU A 107 19.84 -7.23 -14.68
N LYS A 108 19.11 -8.13 -14.02
CA LYS A 108 17.87 -7.80 -13.30
C LYS A 108 18.21 -7.41 -11.87
N SER A 109 17.72 -6.26 -11.43
CA SER A 109 17.83 -5.81 -10.05
C SER A 109 16.49 -5.84 -9.34
N GLU A 110 16.47 -6.36 -8.12
CA GLU A 110 15.45 -5.98 -7.13
C GLU A 110 15.57 -4.48 -6.85
N GLN A 111 14.45 -3.85 -6.47
CA GLN A 111 14.42 -2.41 -6.18
C GLN A 111 15.46 -2.00 -5.13
N GLU A 112 15.71 -2.86 -4.13
CA GLU A 112 16.63 -2.57 -3.02
C GLU A 112 18.10 -2.58 -3.46
N MET A 113 18.44 -3.35 -4.48
CA MET A 113 19.81 -3.50 -4.97
C MET A 113 20.15 -2.54 -6.10
N MET A 114 19.14 -1.85 -6.67
CA MET A 114 19.34 -0.94 -7.79
C MET A 114 20.37 0.17 -7.50
N PRO A 115 20.29 0.90 -6.36
CA PRO A 115 21.26 1.95 -6.08
C PRO A 115 22.70 1.43 -6.05
N LYS A 116 22.87 0.19 -5.53
CA LYS A 116 24.17 -0.46 -5.46
C LYS A 116 24.69 -0.82 -6.84
N TYR A 117 23.89 -1.41 -7.73
CA TYR A 117 24.35 -1.75 -9.08
C TYR A 117 24.60 -0.52 -9.95
N MET A 118 23.75 0.50 -9.85
CA MET A 118 23.93 1.75 -10.58
C MET A 118 25.23 2.46 -10.17
N ALA A 119 25.53 2.50 -8.87
CA ALA A 119 26.80 3.02 -8.37
C ALA A 119 28.03 2.20 -8.80
N ASN A 120 27.84 0.97 -9.27
CA ASN A 120 28.91 0.03 -9.64
C ASN A 120 28.88 -0.34 -11.13
N GLY A 121 28.60 0.63 -12.01
CA GLY A 121 28.84 0.49 -13.45
C GLY A 121 27.65 0.01 -14.29
N LEU A 122 26.43 0.06 -13.75
CA LEU A 122 25.20 -0.24 -14.49
C LEU A 122 24.20 0.95 -14.42
N PRO A 123 24.56 2.13 -14.94
CA PRO A 123 23.81 3.36 -14.70
C PRO A 123 22.54 3.50 -15.56
N TYR A 124 22.36 2.65 -16.58
CA TYR A 124 21.22 2.74 -17.49
C TYR A 124 20.08 1.84 -17.03
N VAL A 125 18.86 2.38 -16.99
CA VAL A 125 17.66 1.68 -16.53
C VAL A 125 16.84 1.23 -17.75
N GLY A 126 16.59 -0.07 -17.85
CA GLY A 126 15.73 -0.69 -18.86
C GLY A 126 14.29 -0.88 -18.38
N PRO A 127 13.44 -1.55 -19.17
CA PRO A 127 12.03 -1.75 -18.81
C PRO A 127 11.90 -2.59 -17.54
N SER A 128 10.87 -2.30 -16.74
CA SER A 128 10.52 -3.13 -15.59
C SER A 128 9.73 -4.35 -16.04
N GLN A 129 9.64 -5.34 -15.16
CA GLN A 129 8.90 -6.57 -15.41
C GLN A 129 8.01 -6.92 -14.22
N ASN A 130 6.72 -7.09 -14.50
CA ASN A 130 5.72 -7.55 -13.55
C ASN A 130 5.62 -9.08 -13.63
N CYS A 131 5.46 -9.75 -12.50
CA CYS A 131 5.11 -11.16 -12.45
C CYS A 131 3.67 -11.29 -11.95
N VAL A 132 2.87 -12.08 -12.64
CA VAL A 132 1.57 -12.50 -12.14
C VAL A 132 1.57 -14.01 -11.99
N GLU A 133 0.95 -14.51 -10.94
CA GLU A 133 0.83 -15.95 -10.69
C GLU A 133 -0.66 -16.36 -10.64
N PRO A 134 -1.44 -16.23 -11.73
CA PRO A 134 -2.80 -16.72 -11.77
C PRO A 134 -2.85 -18.24 -11.61
N LYS A 135 -3.97 -18.73 -11.09
CA LYS A 135 -4.31 -20.14 -11.26
C LYS A 135 -4.67 -20.45 -12.71
N LYS A 136 -4.55 -21.73 -13.10
CA LYS A 136 -4.91 -22.19 -14.46
C LYS A 136 -6.28 -21.71 -14.91
N ASN A 137 -7.30 -21.80 -14.04
CA ASN A 137 -8.67 -21.37 -14.38
C ASN A 137 -8.81 -19.85 -14.51
N GLU A 138 -8.05 -19.08 -13.74
CA GLU A 138 -7.99 -17.63 -13.85
C GLU A 138 -7.33 -17.24 -15.17
N LEU A 139 -6.22 -17.89 -15.54
CA LEU A 139 -5.54 -17.65 -16.82
C LEU A 139 -6.41 -18.06 -18.02
N LEU A 140 -7.19 -19.14 -17.92
CA LEU A 140 -8.22 -19.48 -18.91
C LEU A 140 -9.32 -18.41 -19.03
N THR A 141 -9.67 -17.76 -17.92
CA THR A 141 -10.62 -16.65 -17.94
C THR A 141 -10.02 -15.44 -18.67
N VAL A 142 -8.76 -15.10 -18.36
CA VAL A 142 -8.03 -14.04 -19.06
C VAL A 142 -7.91 -14.31 -20.55
N SER A 143 -7.58 -15.55 -20.94
CA SER A 143 -7.43 -15.92 -22.35
C SER A 143 -8.74 -15.77 -23.14
N ARG A 144 -9.88 -16.09 -22.52
CA ARG A 144 -11.22 -15.90 -23.11
C ARG A 144 -11.62 -14.44 -23.18
N LEU A 145 -11.24 -13.63 -22.20
CA LEU A 145 -11.48 -12.18 -22.22
C LEU A 145 -10.67 -11.50 -23.32
N LEU A 146 -9.41 -11.91 -23.52
CA LEU A 146 -8.58 -11.44 -24.65
C LEU A 146 -9.25 -11.72 -26.01
N GLN A 147 -9.77 -12.93 -26.19
CA GLN A 147 -10.47 -13.31 -27.42
C GLN A 147 -11.75 -12.47 -27.67
N LYS A 148 -12.37 -11.94 -26.62
CA LYS A 148 -13.60 -11.11 -26.71
C LYS A 148 -13.37 -9.61 -26.78
N LYS A 149 -12.12 -9.15 -26.60
CA LYS A 149 -11.81 -7.73 -26.43
C LYS A 149 -12.16 -6.87 -27.65
N ASN A 150 -12.11 -7.46 -28.85
CA ASN A 150 -12.51 -6.78 -30.09
C ASN A 150 -13.76 -7.46 -30.66
N SER A 151 -14.91 -6.77 -30.61
CA SER A 151 -16.21 -7.24 -31.13
C SER A 151 -16.25 -7.43 -32.66
N LEU A 152 -15.21 -6.99 -33.37
CA LEU A 152 -14.98 -7.19 -34.80
C LEU A 152 -13.92 -8.28 -34.98
N ILE A 153 -14.27 -9.52 -34.67
CA ILE A 153 -13.43 -10.67 -34.99
C ILE A 153 -13.52 -10.84 -36.51
N ASP A 154 -12.39 -10.78 -37.21
CA ASP A 154 -12.33 -11.15 -38.62
C ASP A 154 -12.65 -12.64 -38.72
N ASP A 155 -13.62 -13.05 -39.54
CA ASP A 155 -14.03 -14.45 -39.64
C ASP A 155 -12.86 -15.38 -40.01
N ALA A 156 -11.80 -14.82 -40.63
CA ALA A 156 -10.53 -15.49 -40.90
C ALA A 156 -9.76 -15.93 -39.64
N GLU A 157 -9.87 -15.22 -38.51
CA GLU A 157 -9.18 -15.59 -37.27
C GLU A 157 -9.80 -16.82 -36.59
N LYS A 158 -11.07 -17.13 -36.86
CA LYS A 158 -11.75 -18.32 -36.32
C LYS A 158 -11.27 -19.64 -36.95
N LEU A 159 -10.49 -19.56 -38.03
CA LEU A 159 -10.00 -20.72 -38.81
C LEU A 159 -8.59 -21.17 -38.39
N PHE A 160 -8.03 -20.60 -37.31
CA PHE A 160 -6.72 -21.00 -36.83
C PHE A 160 -6.71 -22.45 -36.32
N THR A 161 -5.70 -23.20 -36.76
CA THR A 161 -5.44 -24.57 -36.31
C THR A 161 -4.31 -24.58 -35.28
N PHE A 162 -4.55 -25.22 -34.13
CA PHE A 162 -3.51 -25.43 -33.12
C PHE A 162 -2.65 -26.65 -33.44
N ILE A 163 -1.33 -26.49 -33.36
CA ILE A 163 -0.37 -27.58 -33.48
C ILE A 163 0.56 -27.57 -32.28
N ALA A 164 0.57 -28.67 -31.53
CA ALA A 164 1.47 -28.86 -30.41
C ALA A 164 2.94 -28.76 -30.86
N PHE A 165 3.77 -28.09 -30.07
CA PHE A 165 5.18 -27.81 -30.39
C PHE A 165 5.99 -29.07 -30.67
N SER A 166 5.73 -30.15 -29.91
CA SER A 166 6.36 -31.46 -30.10
C SER A 166 5.99 -32.12 -31.43
N LYS A 167 4.83 -31.78 -32.02
CA LYS A 167 4.27 -32.39 -33.24
C LYS A 167 4.55 -31.60 -34.53
N LEU A 168 5.25 -30.46 -34.45
CA LEU A 168 5.61 -29.70 -35.65
C LEU A 168 6.46 -30.54 -36.60
N ASN A 169 6.05 -30.60 -37.86
CA ASN A 169 6.88 -31.13 -38.94
C ASN A 169 7.97 -30.12 -39.34
N SER A 170 8.89 -30.51 -40.21
CA SER A 170 10.03 -29.66 -40.60
C SER A 170 9.59 -28.32 -41.19
N GLN A 171 8.63 -28.31 -42.11
CA GLN A 171 8.15 -27.08 -42.76
C GLN A 171 7.49 -26.13 -41.75
N GLN A 172 6.69 -26.65 -40.83
CA GLN A 172 6.04 -25.87 -39.76
C GLN A 172 7.06 -25.35 -38.75
N PHE A 173 8.11 -26.11 -38.46
CA PHE A 173 9.20 -25.69 -37.60
C PHE A 173 10.00 -24.54 -38.23
N ASP A 174 10.30 -24.61 -39.52
CA ASP A 174 10.98 -23.53 -40.25
C ASP A 174 10.11 -22.25 -40.29
N ALA A 175 8.80 -22.40 -40.43
CA ALA A 175 7.84 -21.30 -40.32
C ALA A 175 7.82 -20.69 -38.91
N LEU A 176 7.92 -21.51 -37.86
CA LEU A 176 8.07 -21.03 -36.49
C LEU A 176 9.39 -20.29 -36.29
N CYS A 177 10.51 -20.79 -36.78
CA CYS A 177 11.80 -20.10 -36.72
C CYS A 177 11.73 -18.72 -37.40
N SER A 178 11.06 -18.65 -38.56
CA SER A 178 10.83 -17.39 -39.28
C SER A 178 9.96 -16.41 -38.48
N PHE A 179 8.87 -16.90 -37.89
CA PHE A 179 8.00 -16.10 -37.02
C PHE A 179 8.74 -15.61 -35.76
N ASP A 180 9.48 -16.48 -35.10
CA ASP A 180 10.26 -16.17 -33.91
C ASP A 180 11.34 -15.14 -34.20
N SER A 181 12.04 -15.26 -35.33
CA SER A 181 13.02 -14.27 -35.79
C SER A 181 12.36 -12.93 -36.14
N LYS A 182 11.13 -12.92 -36.69
CA LYS A 182 10.37 -11.68 -36.94
C LYS A 182 10.00 -10.97 -35.64
N VAL A 183 9.66 -11.71 -34.58
CA VAL A 183 9.33 -11.10 -33.28
C VAL A 183 10.57 -10.67 -32.52
N THR A 184 11.64 -11.48 -32.52
CA THR A 184 12.81 -11.23 -31.67
C THR A 184 13.93 -10.46 -32.36
N GLY A 185 13.92 -10.40 -33.69
CA GLY A 185 15.02 -9.86 -34.49
C GLY A 185 16.31 -10.68 -34.40
N LYS A 186 16.24 -11.94 -33.94
CA LYS A 186 17.39 -12.82 -33.75
C LYS A 186 17.12 -14.20 -34.35
N ASN A 187 18.15 -14.85 -34.90
CA ASN A 187 18.07 -16.25 -35.27
C ASN A 187 18.19 -17.12 -34.00
N ARG A 188 17.15 -17.91 -33.70
CA ARG A 188 17.09 -18.77 -32.51
C ARG A 188 16.75 -20.22 -32.85
N GLU A 189 17.08 -20.65 -34.05
CA GLU A 189 16.78 -22.00 -34.53
C GLU A 189 17.35 -23.09 -33.60
N ASP A 190 18.63 -23.02 -33.25
CA ASP A 190 19.29 -24.01 -32.38
C ASP A 190 18.66 -24.08 -30.99
N LEU A 191 18.24 -22.93 -30.47
CA LEU A 191 17.53 -22.84 -29.21
C LEU A 191 16.16 -23.52 -29.29
N LEU A 192 15.40 -23.26 -30.37
CA LEU A 192 14.10 -23.88 -30.61
C LEU A 192 14.23 -25.40 -30.83
N ARG A 193 15.30 -25.87 -31.48
CA ARG A 193 15.60 -27.30 -31.62
C ARG A 193 15.88 -27.94 -30.26
N SER A 194 16.69 -27.28 -29.44
CA SER A 194 17.00 -27.71 -28.07
C SER A 194 15.75 -27.78 -27.20
N LEU A 195 14.89 -26.74 -27.26
CA LEU A 195 13.59 -26.71 -26.60
C LEU A 195 12.68 -27.86 -27.03
N LYS A 196 12.59 -28.12 -28.34
CA LYS A 196 11.73 -29.18 -28.90
C LYS A 196 12.13 -30.58 -28.42
N SER A 197 13.40 -30.78 -28.04
CA SER A 197 13.90 -32.04 -27.53
C SER A 197 13.51 -32.33 -26.07
N LEU A 198 12.98 -31.34 -25.33
CA LEU A 198 12.68 -31.48 -23.91
C LEU A 198 11.31 -32.15 -23.67
N PRO A 199 11.26 -33.33 -23.00
CA PRO A 199 10.02 -34.10 -22.86
C PRO A 199 9.00 -33.51 -21.87
N PHE A 200 9.42 -32.58 -21.01
CA PHE A 200 8.55 -31.92 -20.02
C PHE A 200 8.03 -30.56 -20.49
N LEU A 201 8.49 -30.07 -21.64
CA LEU A 201 8.09 -28.80 -22.20
C LEU A 201 6.84 -28.99 -23.07
N HIS A 202 5.79 -28.24 -22.75
CA HIS A 202 4.57 -28.21 -23.53
C HIS A 202 4.47 -26.86 -24.26
N GLY A 203 3.54 -26.75 -25.18
CA GLY A 203 3.37 -25.53 -25.98
C GLY A 203 2.84 -25.84 -27.36
N GLY A 204 2.75 -24.80 -28.18
CA GLY A 204 2.29 -24.94 -29.56
C GLY A 204 2.18 -23.62 -30.27
N VAL A 205 1.74 -23.73 -31.51
CA VAL A 205 1.54 -22.62 -32.43
C VAL A 205 0.10 -22.61 -32.93
N LEU A 206 -0.38 -21.42 -33.28
CA LEU A 206 -1.56 -21.27 -34.13
C LEU A 206 -1.11 -21.02 -35.56
N ILE A 207 -1.70 -21.76 -36.50
CA ILE A 207 -1.44 -21.65 -37.93
C ILE A 207 -2.73 -21.27 -38.64
N ASP A 208 -2.65 -20.35 -39.60
CA ASP A 208 -3.78 -20.05 -40.49
C ASP A 208 -3.90 -21.04 -41.67
N GLU A 209 -4.94 -20.88 -42.49
CA GLU A 209 -5.18 -21.75 -43.66
C GLU A 209 -4.05 -21.69 -44.71
N LEU A 210 -3.23 -20.64 -44.69
CA LEU A 210 -2.08 -20.45 -45.59
C LEU A 210 -0.79 -21.06 -45.02
N GLY A 211 -0.85 -21.71 -43.86
CA GLY A 211 0.32 -22.32 -43.22
C GLY A 211 1.20 -21.32 -42.46
N LYS A 212 0.75 -20.08 -42.22
CA LYS A 212 1.53 -19.06 -41.50
C LYS A 212 1.27 -19.13 -40.00
N ILE A 213 2.36 -19.04 -39.23
CA ILE A 213 2.28 -18.94 -37.76
C ILE A 213 1.71 -17.57 -37.35
N ARG A 214 0.67 -17.58 -36.52
CA ARG A 214 0.01 -16.37 -35.99
C ARG A 214 0.23 -16.16 -34.49
N ALA A 215 0.49 -17.23 -33.76
CA ALA A 215 0.90 -17.17 -32.36
C ALA A 215 1.75 -18.38 -31.95
N PHE A 216 2.56 -18.21 -30.91
CA PHE A 216 3.45 -19.21 -30.35
C PHE A 216 3.59 -19.03 -28.84
N THR A 217 3.42 -20.12 -28.08
CA THR A 217 3.73 -20.13 -26.65
C THR A 217 4.25 -21.49 -26.18
N LEU A 218 5.01 -21.47 -25.09
CA LEU A 218 5.48 -22.66 -24.39
C LEU A 218 5.10 -22.57 -22.91
N ILE A 219 5.03 -23.73 -22.26
CA ILE A 219 4.80 -23.85 -20.82
C ILE A 219 5.67 -24.96 -20.25
N SER A 220 6.39 -24.65 -19.17
CA SER A 220 7.31 -25.58 -18.49
C SER A 220 6.99 -25.67 -17.01
N LYS A 221 7.41 -26.77 -16.37
CA LYS A 221 7.35 -26.90 -14.91
C LYS A 221 8.26 -25.85 -14.28
N ALA A 222 7.80 -25.19 -13.23
CA ALA A 222 8.52 -24.13 -12.53
C ALA A 222 8.72 -24.47 -11.04
N LEU A 223 9.36 -23.54 -10.32
CA LEU A 223 9.49 -23.58 -8.87
C LEU A 223 8.55 -22.54 -8.24
N PRO A 224 7.94 -22.83 -7.06
CA PRO A 224 8.04 -24.08 -6.28
C PRO A 224 7.33 -25.27 -6.96
N GLU A 225 7.64 -26.50 -6.53
CA GLU A 225 7.08 -27.73 -7.12
C GLU A 225 5.53 -27.68 -7.20
N GLY A 226 5.00 -27.91 -8.40
CA GLY A 226 3.57 -27.81 -8.70
C GLY A 226 3.16 -26.51 -9.43
N SER A 227 4.07 -25.56 -9.63
CA SER A 227 3.87 -24.40 -10.48
C SER A 227 4.34 -24.62 -11.93
N PHE A 228 3.86 -23.76 -12.83
CA PHE A 228 4.25 -23.71 -14.23
C PHE A 228 4.69 -22.31 -14.60
N LYS A 229 5.54 -22.20 -15.62
CA LYS A 229 5.91 -20.93 -16.24
C LYS A 229 5.55 -20.99 -17.70
N MET A 230 4.66 -20.10 -18.12
CA MET A 230 4.31 -19.93 -19.53
C MET A 230 5.25 -18.91 -20.13
N ALA A 231 5.99 -19.18 -21.20
CA ALA A 231 6.83 -18.20 -21.90
C ALA A 231 7.54 -18.84 -23.12
N PRO A 232 7.78 -18.14 -24.24
CA PRO A 232 7.25 -16.83 -24.58
C PRO A 232 5.74 -16.91 -24.79
N LEU A 233 5.10 -15.74 -24.91
CA LEU A 233 3.81 -15.62 -25.57
C LEU A 233 3.96 -14.55 -26.64
N TYR A 234 4.01 -15.00 -27.89
CA TYR A 234 4.10 -14.15 -29.07
C TYR A 234 2.87 -14.34 -29.93
N ALA A 235 2.26 -13.25 -30.39
CA ALA A 235 1.04 -13.30 -31.18
C ALA A 235 0.87 -12.04 -32.02
N GLU A 236 0.24 -12.17 -33.20
CA GLU A 236 -0.10 -11.03 -34.07
C GLU A 236 -1.35 -10.27 -33.63
N SER A 237 -2.25 -10.90 -32.88
CA SER A 237 -3.49 -10.30 -32.38
C SER A 237 -3.83 -10.78 -30.96
N ASP A 238 -4.67 -9.99 -30.26
CA ASP A 238 -5.21 -10.32 -28.94
C ASP A 238 -6.00 -11.64 -28.97
N TYR A 239 -6.72 -11.90 -30.07
CA TYR A 239 -7.43 -13.15 -30.31
C TYR A 239 -6.47 -14.34 -30.40
N ALA A 240 -5.43 -14.26 -31.24
CA ALA A 240 -4.45 -15.34 -31.39
C ALA A 240 -3.69 -15.60 -30.08
N ALA A 241 -3.39 -14.55 -29.30
CA ALA A 241 -2.78 -14.67 -27.98
C ALA A 241 -3.68 -15.44 -27.00
N GLY A 242 -4.96 -15.07 -26.90
CA GLY A 242 -5.90 -15.76 -26.03
C GLY A 242 -6.15 -17.20 -26.47
N LYS A 243 -6.29 -17.43 -27.78
CA LYS A 243 -6.56 -18.77 -28.32
C LYS A 243 -5.40 -19.74 -28.11
N VAL A 244 -4.15 -19.32 -28.34
CA VAL A 244 -2.99 -20.20 -28.14
C VAL A 244 -2.77 -20.54 -26.65
N VAL A 245 -3.04 -19.58 -25.76
CA VAL A 245 -2.99 -19.80 -24.30
C VAL A 245 -4.02 -20.84 -23.87
N GLU A 246 -5.27 -20.71 -24.34
CA GLU A 246 -6.34 -21.66 -24.02
C GLU A 246 -5.96 -23.09 -24.44
N GLU A 247 -5.54 -23.28 -25.69
CA GLU A 247 -5.15 -24.59 -26.23
C GLU A 247 -3.96 -25.20 -25.47
N VAL A 248 -2.94 -24.41 -25.16
CA VAL A 248 -1.77 -24.91 -24.42
C VAL A 248 -2.11 -25.29 -22.98
N LEU A 249 -3.00 -24.55 -22.31
CA LEU A 249 -3.44 -24.91 -20.96
C LEU A 249 -4.24 -26.22 -20.92
N GLU A 250 -4.95 -26.56 -21.99
CA GLU A 250 -5.63 -27.86 -22.10
C GLU A 250 -4.65 -29.03 -22.22
N THR A 251 -3.44 -28.80 -22.74
CA THR A 251 -2.42 -29.86 -22.86
C THR A 251 -1.75 -30.28 -21.55
N ILE A 252 -1.92 -29.52 -20.46
CA ILE A 252 -1.33 -29.82 -19.15
C ILE A 252 -2.37 -30.38 -18.16
N ASP A 253 -2.19 -31.64 -17.73
CA ASP A 253 -3.07 -32.32 -16.77
C ASP A 253 -2.61 -32.11 -15.32
N THR A 254 -2.91 -30.94 -14.77
CA THR A 254 -2.31 -30.47 -13.50
C THR A 254 -3.33 -29.87 -12.52
N GLY A 255 -4.62 -30.04 -12.78
CA GLY A 255 -5.67 -29.37 -12.01
C GLY A 255 -5.57 -27.84 -12.12
N ASP A 256 -5.87 -27.13 -11.04
CA ASP A 256 -5.83 -25.66 -10.98
C ASP A 256 -4.45 -25.14 -10.51
N ALA A 257 -3.40 -25.49 -11.26
CA ALA A 257 -2.02 -25.15 -10.93
C ALA A 257 -1.72 -23.65 -11.06
N MET A 258 -0.73 -23.17 -10.30
CA MET A 258 -0.24 -21.78 -10.39
C MET A 258 0.62 -21.61 -11.64
N ILE A 259 0.41 -20.51 -12.39
CA ILE A 259 1.10 -20.24 -13.64
C ILE A 259 1.78 -18.88 -13.57
N GLN A 260 3.10 -18.87 -13.62
CA GLN A 260 3.92 -17.67 -13.69
C GLN A 260 3.88 -17.07 -15.09
N VAL A 261 3.41 -15.83 -15.15
CA VAL A 261 3.33 -15.01 -16.36
C VAL A 261 4.08 -13.70 -16.08
N HIS A 262 5.17 -13.50 -16.81
CA HIS A 262 5.99 -12.31 -16.70
C HIS A 262 5.65 -11.33 -17.82
N ILE A 263 5.27 -10.11 -17.44
CA ILE A 263 4.79 -9.07 -18.34
C ILE A 263 5.79 -7.90 -18.30
N PRO A 264 6.66 -7.77 -19.30
CA PRO A 264 7.59 -6.65 -19.37
C PRO A 264 6.86 -5.36 -19.79
N ASP A 265 7.26 -4.24 -19.21
CA ASP A 265 6.72 -2.93 -19.55
C ASP A 265 7.03 -2.56 -21.01
N GLY A 266 6.09 -1.83 -21.62
CA GLY A 266 6.18 -1.39 -23.01
C GLY A 266 5.84 -2.46 -24.04
N THR A 267 5.51 -3.69 -23.61
CA THR A 267 5.06 -4.77 -24.49
C THR A 267 3.54 -4.74 -24.71
N LYS A 268 3.05 -5.43 -25.75
CA LYS A 268 1.62 -5.64 -25.97
C LYS A 268 0.96 -6.33 -24.77
N GLY A 269 1.68 -7.20 -24.07
CA GLY A 269 1.26 -7.80 -22.81
C GLY A 269 0.96 -6.77 -21.73
N SER A 270 1.82 -5.77 -21.54
CA SER A 270 1.62 -4.74 -20.50
C SER A 270 0.34 -3.91 -20.71
N SER A 271 -0.05 -3.67 -21.97
CA SER A 271 -1.27 -2.91 -22.29
C SER A 271 -2.54 -3.76 -22.31
N ASN A 272 -2.41 -5.08 -22.56
CA ASN A 272 -3.57 -5.95 -22.78
C ASN A 272 -3.83 -6.96 -21.68
N LEU A 273 -2.78 -7.58 -21.12
CA LEU A 273 -2.90 -8.58 -20.08
C LEU A 273 -3.02 -7.95 -18.69
N THR A 274 -2.20 -6.95 -18.38
CA THR A 274 -2.17 -6.32 -17.05
C THR A 274 -3.55 -5.82 -16.60
N PRO A 275 -4.31 -5.05 -17.41
CA PRO A 275 -5.63 -4.57 -16.99
C PRO A 275 -6.65 -5.70 -16.78
N ILE A 276 -6.52 -6.81 -17.55
CA ILE A 276 -7.41 -7.95 -17.42
C ILE A 276 -7.08 -8.70 -16.11
N PHE A 277 -5.80 -8.94 -15.80
CA PHE A 277 -5.40 -9.52 -14.53
C PHE A 277 -5.83 -8.66 -13.33
N GLU A 278 -5.71 -7.33 -13.43
CA GLU A 278 -6.22 -6.39 -12.43
C GLU A 278 -7.74 -6.51 -12.24
N SER A 279 -8.50 -6.71 -13.33
CA SER A 279 -9.97 -6.81 -13.27
C SER A 279 -10.52 -8.09 -12.63
N ILE A 280 -9.70 -9.13 -12.50
CA ILE A 280 -10.09 -10.42 -11.91
C ILE A 280 -9.41 -10.66 -10.55
N ASP A 281 -8.93 -9.60 -9.90
CA ASP A 281 -8.23 -9.63 -8.60
C ASP A 281 -7.04 -10.61 -8.55
N SER A 282 -6.42 -10.92 -9.70
CA SER A 282 -5.22 -11.73 -9.76
C SER A 282 -4.04 -10.93 -9.22
N PHE A 283 -3.33 -11.49 -8.23
CA PHE A 283 -2.20 -10.84 -7.58
C PHE A 283 -1.08 -10.54 -8.59
N ILE A 284 -0.72 -9.25 -8.71
CA ILE A 284 0.41 -8.77 -9.50
C ILE A 284 1.56 -8.44 -8.55
N GLU A 285 2.62 -9.25 -8.59
CA GLU A 285 3.85 -8.99 -7.87
C GLU A 285 4.80 -8.16 -8.75
N TYR A 286 5.17 -6.97 -8.29
CA TYR A 286 6.18 -6.14 -8.95
C TYR A 286 7.57 -6.68 -8.62
N ASP A 287 8.28 -7.22 -9.61
CA ASP A 287 9.36 -8.16 -9.33
C ASP A 287 10.75 -7.73 -9.86
N SER A 288 10.91 -6.67 -10.67
CA SER A 288 12.25 -6.14 -11.00
C SER A 288 12.37 -5.00 -12.00
N THR A 289 13.56 -4.39 -12.03
CA THR A 289 14.02 -3.50 -13.09
C THR A 289 15.30 -4.01 -13.77
N ILE A 290 15.40 -3.84 -15.09
CA ILE A 290 16.63 -4.12 -15.86
C ILE A 290 17.64 -2.99 -15.66
N LEU A 291 18.91 -3.34 -15.43
CA LEU A 291 20.02 -2.41 -15.40
C LEU A 291 21.07 -2.79 -16.44
N LEU A 292 21.70 -1.78 -17.04
CA LEU A 292 22.59 -1.87 -18.20
C LEU A 292 23.86 -1.04 -17.98
N SER A 293 25.00 -1.52 -18.47
CA SER A 293 26.28 -0.77 -18.42
C SER A 293 26.41 0.24 -19.56
N ALA A 294 25.66 0.05 -20.65
CA ALA A 294 25.58 0.96 -21.79
C ALA A 294 24.17 0.92 -22.39
N PRO A 295 23.73 1.96 -23.12
CA PRO A 295 22.45 1.94 -23.83
C PRO A 295 22.38 0.74 -24.77
N TYR A 296 21.26 0.01 -24.72
CA TYR A 296 21.02 -1.16 -25.57
C TYR A 296 19.65 -1.05 -26.23
N ARG A 297 19.62 -1.15 -27.57
CA ARG A 297 18.39 -1.16 -28.34
C ARG A 297 17.92 -2.61 -28.49
N ASN A 298 16.86 -2.96 -27.77
CA ASN A 298 16.27 -4.29 -27.87
C ASN A 298 15.58 -4.47 -29.24
N PRO A 299 15.94 -5.49 -30.04
CA PRO A 299 15.32 -5.74 -31.35
C PRO A 299 13.91 -6.35 -31.27
N LEU A 300 13.41 -6.66 -30.07
CA LEU A 300 12.10 -7.26 -29.84
C LEU A 300 10.96 -6.37 -30.38
N ASN A 301 10.12 -6.96 -31.21
CA ASN A 301 8.86 -6.37 -31.65
C ASN A 301 7.85 -6.35 -30.50
N MET A 302 7.77 -5.21 -29.82
CA MET A 302 6.91 -5.04 -28.65
C MET A 302 5.42 -5.21 -28.97
N ALA A 303 4.98 -4.95 -30.20
CA ALA A 303 3.59 -5.08 -30.61
C ALA A 303 3.10 -6.54 -30.72
N MET A 304 4.03 -7.49 -30.89
CA MET A 304 3.74 -8.92 -30.97
C MET A 304 4.13 -9.69 -29.71
N CYS A 305 4.70 -9.02 -28.72
CA CYS A 305 5.16 -9.65 -27.48
C CYS A 305 4.14 -9.45 -26.36
N TYR A 306 3.56 -10.54 -25.87
CA TYR A 306 2.74 -10.56 -24.66
C TYR A 306 3.55 -11.00 -23.45
N GLN A 307 4.46 -11.95 -23.66
CA GLN A 307 5.41 -12.42 -22.66
C GLN A 307 6.72 -12.83 -23.33
N ARG A 308 7.86 -12.56 -22.67
CA ARG A 308 9.20 -12.93 -23.17
C ARG A 308 9.52 -14.41 -22.92
N ASN A 309 10.51 -14.95 -23.63
CA ASN A 309 10.81 -16.39 -23.74
C ASN A 309 11.36 -17.01 -22.43
N ILE A 310 11.04 -18.31 -22.21
CA ILE A 310 11.54 -19.19 -21.14
C ILE A 310 13.08 -19.21 -21.09
N ILE A 311 13.77 -19.18 -22.23
CA ILE A 311 15.25 -19.20 -22.31
C ILE A 311 15.85 -17.91 -22.86
N SER A 312 15.05 -16.88 -23.16
CA SER A 312 15.63 -15.54 -23.29
C SER A 312 16.09 -14.97 -21.94
N ALA A 313 16.09 -15.76 -20.86
CA ALA A 313 16.72 -15.44 -19.57
C ALA A 313 18.25 -15.37 -19.67
N ALA A 314 18.85 -16.25 -20.50
CA ALA A 314 20.22 -16.10 -21.01
C ALA A 314 20.38 -14.87 -21.94
N SER A 315 19.29 -14.15 -22.23
CA SER A 315 19.32 -12.88 -22.94
C SER A 315 18.51 -11.79 -22.23
N LEU A 316 18.13 -11.94 -20.94
CA LEU A 316 17.35 -11.04 -20.06
C LEU A 316 16.64 -11.76 -18.88
N LEU A 317 17.28 -11.68 -17.68
CA LEU A 317 16.79 -11.78 -16.26
C LEU A 317 16.97 -13.18 -15.55
N ILE A 318 17.41 -13.40 -14.27
CA ILE A 318 17.06 -12.85 -12.93
C ILE A 318 18.00 -13.22 -11.69
N PHE A 319 18.30 -12.23 -10.80
CA PHE A 319 18.60 -12.19 -9.31
C PHE A 319 20.03 -12.37 -8.69
N CYS A 320 20.35 -11.40 -7.79
CA CYS A 320 21.40 -11.37 -6.77
C CYS A 320 20.81 -11.10 -5.36
N LEU A 321 21.27 -11.82 -4.32
CA LEU A 321 20.81 -11.73 -2.91
C LEU A 321 21.31 -10.52 -2.07
N SER A 322 20.41 -10.00 -1.20
CA SER A 322 20.50 -10.04 0.30
C SER A 322 19.20 -9.51 0.94
N SER A 323 18.39 -10.31 1.65
CA SER A 323 18.57 -10.53 3.09
C SER A 323 17.88 -11.81 3.59
N ILE A 324 18.69 -12.82 3.87
CA ILE A 324 18.43 -13.71 5.01
C ILE A 324 19.45 -13.24 6.07
N GLN A 325 18.88 -12.76 7.19
CA GLN A 325 19.44 -12.44 8.50
C GLN A 325 20.88 -11.90 8.63
N THR A 326 21.03 -10.69 9.22
CA THR A 326 21.88 -10.54 10.43
C THR A 326 21.52 -9.28 11.23
N ARG A 327 20.95 -9.51 12.44
CA ARG A 327 21.32 -8.95 13.78
C ARG A 327 20.23 -9.39 14.79
N GLN A 328 20.41 -10.16 15.86
CA GLN A 328 21.32 -11.24 16.29
C GLN A 328 20.73 -11.84 17.61
N LEU A 329 20.78 -13.18 17.78
CA LEU A 329 20.85 -14.02 19.02
C LEU A 329 19.84 -13.90 20.20
N TYR A 330 19.08 -15.00 20.49
CA TYR A 330 19.39 -15.99 21.55
C TYR A 330 18.42 -17.22 21.53
N MET A 331 19.00 -18.40 21.78
CA MET A 331 18.45 -19.71 22.16
C MET A 331 17.93 -20.75 21.14
N MET A 332 18.69 -21.84 21.11
CA MET A 332 18.51 -23.15 20.50
C MET A 332 17.35 -23.97 21.14
N CYS A 333 16.74 -24.87 20.36
CA CYS A 333 16.88 -26.34 20.48
C CYS A 333 15.65 -27.09 19.93
N LEU A 334 15.91 -27.98 18.96
CA LEU A 334 15.29 -29.31 18.77
C LEU A 334 13.76 -29.41 18.75
N TRP A 335 13.14 -29.71 17.59
CA TRP A 335 12.51 -31.03 17.36
C TRP A 335 11.95 -31.19 15.93
N LYS A 336 12.22 -32.36 15.32
CA LYS A 336 11.63 -32.83 14.06
C LYS A 336 10.36 -33.65 14.36
N ARG A 337 9.34 -33.41 13.54
CA ARG A 337 8.36 -34.37 12.95
C ARG A 337 7.38 -35.12 13.88
N LYS A 338 6.07 -34.95 13.65
CA LYS A 338 5.23 -35.80 12.75
C LYS A 338 3.76 -35.32 12.67
N LYS A 339 3.15 -35.60 11.52
CA LYS A 339 1.74 -35.43 11.10
C LYS A 339 0.69 -35.78 12.19
N LYS A 340 -0.38 -34.97 12.33
CA LYS A 340 -1.79 -35.39 12.09
C LYS A 340 -2.84 -34.27 12.27
N LYS A 341 -3.82 -34.33 11.36
CA LYS A 341 -5.28 -34.05 11.45
C LYS A 341 -5.80 -32.74 12.06
N ARG A 342 -6.59 -32.08 11.21
CA ARG A 342 -7.51 -30.95 11.38
C ARG A 342 -8.54 -31.23 12.49
N THR A 343 -8.54 -30.41 13.55
CA THR A 343 -9.70 -29.92 14.36
C THR A 343 -9.19 -28.94 15.43
N ASP A 344 -9.97 -27.88 15.69
CA ASP A 344 -9.82 -26.78 16.66
C ASP A 344 -8.62 -25.82 16.48
N SER A 345 -8.94 -24.55 16.24
CA SER A 345 -8.00 -23.45 16.01
C SER A 345 -7.37 -22.94 17.31
N GLU A 346 -6.10 -23.28 17.54
CA GLU A 346 -5.22 -22.63 18.52
C GLU A 346 -4.62 -21.34 17.94
N ILE A 347 -4.71 -20.20 18.65
CA ILE A 347 -4.09 -18.93 18.27
C ILE A 347 -2.96 -18.61 19.27
N VAL A 348 -1.76 -18.32 18.76
CA VAL A 348 -0.58 -17.88 19.53
C VAL A 348 -0.40 -16.37 19.32
N ILE A 349 -0.27 -15.62 20.41
CA ILE A 349 -0.02 -14.17 20.39
C ILE A 349 1.50 -13.93 20.27
N ASN A 350 1.95 -13.24 19.22
CA ASN A 350 3.29 -12.67 19.16
C ASN A 350 3.18 -11.14 19.21
N SER A 351 3.67 -10.54 20.29
CA SER A 351 3.84 -9.09 20.46
C SER A 351 5.27 -8.82 20.94
N ASP A 352 6.17 -8.49 20.02
CA ASP A 352 7.54 -8.09 20.36
C ASP A 352 7.61 -6.56 20.37
N ALA A 353 7.62 -5.97 21.57
CA ALA A 353 7.91 -4.56 21.81
C ALA A 353 9.14 -4.45 22.72
N GLN A 354 10.20 -3.80 22.23
CA GLN A 354 11.37 -3.42 23.05
C GLN A 354 11.23 -1.95 23.46
N THR A 355 11.16 -1.74 24.77
CA THR A 355 11.20 -0.45 25.47
C THR A 355 12.58 0.20 25.35
N LEU A 356 12.63 1.49 24.98
CA LEU A 356 13.79 2.35 25.16
C LEU A 356 13.42 3.47 26.13
N ASP A 357 14.21 3.52 27.20
CA ASP A 357 14.09 4.34 28.40
C ASP A 357 14.44 5.82 28.12
N ASN A 358 13.76 6.72 28.83
CA ASN A 358 13.95 8.16 28.79
C ASN A 358 14.22 8.62 30.23
N SER A 359 15.45 9.09 30.50
CA SER A 359 15.79 9.75 31.76
C SER A 359 16.35 11.14 31.49
N GLU A 360 15.80 12.11 32.21
CA GLU A 360 16.40 13.35 32.75
C GLU A 360 15.52 14.59 32.51
N ARG A 361 14.88 15.09 33.57
CA ARG A 361 15.29 16.33 34.25
C ARG A 361 14.47 16.63 35.50
N ARG A 362 15.22 16.97 36.55
CA ARG A 362 14.84 17.66 37.79
C ARG A 362 14.36 19.09 37.41
N GLU A 363 13.59 19.84 38.19
CA GLU A 363 13.75 20.18 39.61
C GLU A 363 12.62 21.16 40.04
N PHE A 364 12.52 21.37 41.36
CA PHE A 364 11.89 22.49 42.09
C PHE A 364 10.44 22.40 42.61
N SER A 365 10.41 22.13 43.92
CA SER A 365 9.37 22.41 44.91
C SER A 365 9.16 23.91 45.15
N SER A 366 7.94 24.35 45.46
CA SER A 366 7.52 24.67 46.84
C SER A 366 6.20 25.46 46.92
N ASN A 367 5.33 24.95 47.80
CA ASN A 367 4.49 25.62 48.80
C ASN A 367 3.24 26.46 48.47
N ARG A 368 2.16 25.99 49.15
CA ARG A 368 1.10 26.70 49.91
C ARG A 368 -0.11 27.20 49.13
N SER A 369 -1.28 26.52 49.24
CA SER A 369 -2.32 26.62 50.32
C SER A 369 -3.16 27.90 50.16
N THR A 370 -4.49 27.97 50.24
CA THR A 370 -5.57 27.08 50.72
C THR A 370 -6.89 27.86 50.53
N ASN A 371 -8.01 27.14 50.46
CA ASN A 371 -9.38 27.51 50.88
C ASN A 371 -10.20 28.41 49.94
N ASP A 372 -11.32 27.89 49.40
CA ASP A 372 -12.70 27.89 49.97
C ASP A 372 -13.34 29.29 49.81
N GLU A 373 -14.60 29.52 49.48
CA GLU A 373 -15.82 28.71 49.50
C GLU A 373 -16.90 29.53 48.75
N ASP A 374 -17.90 28.83 48.21
CA ASP A 374 -19.32 29.18 48.10
C ASP A 374 -19.81 30.65 48.01
N SER A 375 -20.72 30.88 47.05
CA SER A 375 -22.10 31.21 47.44
C SER A 375 -23.11 31.05 46.30
N LYS A 376 -24.09 30.19 46.57
CA LYS A 376 -25.38 30.08 45.91
C LYS A 376 -26.24 31.31 46.21
N THR A 377 -27.13 31.64 45.28
CA THR A 377 -28.56 32.03 45.42
C THR A 377 -28.92 32.85 44.18
N GLY A 378 -30.05 32.71 43.49
CA GLY A 378 -31.32 32.07 43.81
C GLY A 378 -32.42 32.96 43.24
N SER A 379 -33.05 32.49 42.15
CA SER A 379 -34.45 32.73 41.74
C SER A 379 -34.96 34.17 41.53
N ASN A 380 -35.42 34.50 40.32
CA ASN A 380 -36.87 34.54 40.00
C ASN A 380 -37.20 35.03 38.58
N LYS A 381 -37.87 34.15 37.82
CA LYS A 381 -39.10 34.35 37.04
C LYS A 381 -39.51 35.79 36.64
N ASN A 382 -39.63 36.06 35.33
CA ASN A 382 -40.92 36.01 34.60
C ASN A 382 -40.87 36.61 33.17
N SER A 383 -41.53 35.88 32.26
CA SER A 383 -42.32 36.37 31.12
C SER A 383 -41.59 37.05 29.94
N ARG A 384 -41.68 36.45 28.75
CA ARG A 384 -42.75 36.70 27.76
C ARG A 384 -42.46 35.88 26.50
N ILE A 385 -43.43 35.05 26.15
CA ILE A 385 -43.48 34.26 24.93
C ILE A 385 -43.69 35.24 23.76
N PHE A 386 -42.66 35.41 22.92
CA PHE A 386 -42.84 35.88 21.56
C PHE A 386 -42.92 34.66 20.65
N LYS A 387 -44.11 34.43 20.09
CA LYS A 387 -44.28 33.55 18.93
C LYS A 387 -43.64 34.26 17.74
N THR A 388 -42.50 33.75 17.27
CA THR A 388 -42.00 34.01 15.93
C THR A 388 -42.04 32.69 15.18
N ASP A 389 -42.76 32.72 14.06
CA ASP A 389 -42.92 31.63 13.10
C ASP A 389 -41.57 31.07 12.67
N VAL A 390 -41.14 29.98 13.31
CA VAL A 390 -40.13 29.10 12.74
C VAL A 390 -40.84 28.33 11.65
N ARG A 391 -40.59 28.73 10.40
CA ARG A 391 -40.76 27.83 9.26
C ARG A 391 -39.79 26.66 9.46
N THR A 392 -40.21 25.66 10.23
CA THR A 392 -39.59 24.34 10.24
C THR A 392 -39.99 23.69 8.91
N ALA A 393 -39.33 24.12 7.83
CA ALA A 393 -39.42 23.44 6.56
C ALA A 393 -38.73 22.09 6.73
N GLN A 394 -39.55 21.06 6.92
CA GLN A 394 -39.38 19.71 6.39
C GLN A 394 -38.11 19.53 5.55
N GLN A 395 -37.05 18.96 6.12
CA GLN A 395 -36.02 18.25 5.35
C GLN A 395 -36.05 16.74 5.63
N ALA A 396 -37.24 16.18 5.78
CA ALA A 396 -37.40 14.73 5.67
C ALA A 396 -36.91 14.28 4.26
N ASN A 397 -35.78 13.56 4.23
CA ASN A 397 -35.08 13.00 3.06
C ASN A 397 -34.46 14.00 2.07
N ARG A 398 -33.46 14.79 2.51
CA ARG A 398 -32.51 15.41 1.56
C ARG A 398 -31.80 14.33 0.74
N GLN A 399 -31.99 14.34 -0.59
CA GLN A 399 -31.24 13.46 -1.48
C GLN A 399 -29.82 13.99 -1.67
N ARG A 400 -28.83 13.31 -1.09
CA ARG A 400 -27.41 13.66 -1.22
C ARG A 400 -26.86 13.36 -2.60
N ARG A 401 -25.92 14.17 -3.09
CA ARG A 401 -25.31 14.02 -4.42
C ARG A 401 -24.65 12.66 -4.58
N ARG A 402 -24.68 12.08 -5.78
CA ARG A 402 -24.11 10.75 -6.08
C ARG A 402 -22.74 10.79 -6.74
N ALA A 403 -22.36 11.88 -7.38
CA ALA A 403 -21.08 11.97 -8.06
C ALA A 403 -20.54 13.39 -7.97
N ILE A 404 -19.23 13.49 -8.21
CA ILE A 404 -18.55 14.72 -8.57
C ILE A 404 -17.99 14.54 -9.99
N PRO A 405 -17.61 15.63 -10.68
CA PRO A 405 -16.95 15.53 -11.98
C PRO A 405 -15.73 14.59 -11.95
N ASP A 406 -15.50 13.89 -13.05
CA ASP A 406 -14.33 13.02 -13.23
C ASP A 406 -13.04 13.84 -13.08
N ARG A 407 -12.08 13.30 -12.35
CA ARG A 407 -10.72 13.82 -12.25
C ARG A 407 -10.05 13.70 -13.63
N PRO A 408 -9.61 14.80 -14.27
CA PRO A 408 -8.83 14.72 -15.50
C PRO A 408 -7.55 13.90 -15.35
N GLU A 409 -7.27 13.10 -16.38
CA GLU A 409 -6.10 12.26 -16.46
C GLU A 409 -4.87 13.11 -16.79
N MET A 410 -3.93 13.20 -15.83
CA MET A 410 -2.65 13.86 -16.03
C MET A 410 -1.52 12.98 -15.52
N PRO A 411 -0.51 12.67 -16.35
CA PRO A 411 0.68 11.96 -15.90
C PRO A 411 1.52 12.90 -15.02
N LEU A 412 1.47 12.69 -13.71
CA LEU A 412 2.16 13.53 -12.73
C LEU A 412 3.11 12.69 -11.88
N SER A 413 4.38 13.11 -11.83
CA SER A 413 5.39 12.51 -10.98
C SER A 413 5.54 13.32 -9.70
N LEU A 414 5.14 12.74 -8.56
CA LEU A 414 5.29 13.35 -7.24
C LEU A 414 6.78 13.61 -6.90
N TRP A 415 7.67 12.76 -7.41
CA TRP A 415 9.12 12.93 -7.32
C TRP A 415 9.63 14.26 -7.88
N SER A 416 9.05 14.75 -8.98
CA SER A 416 9.52 15.99 -9.63
C SER A 416 9.48 17.20 -8.68
N ILE A 417 8.53 17.21 -7.74
CA ILE A 417 8.36 18.21 -6.69
C ILE A 417 9.18 17.83 -5.45
N MET A 418 9.18 16.56 -5.07
CA MET A 418 9.75 16.12 -3.78
C MET A 418 11.26 15.87 -3.78
N LYS A 419 11.93 15.87 -4.94
CA LYS A 419 13.39 15.60 -5.04
C LYS A 419 14.26 16.50 -4.17
N ASN A 420 13.85 17.77 -3.97
CA ASN A 420 14.59 18.75 -3.17
C ASN A 420 14.16 18.78 -1.68
N CYS A 421 13.29 17.85 -1.30
CA CYS A 421 12.58 17.82 -0.02
C CYS A 421 12.98 16.62 0.85
N ILE A 422 13.98 15.84 0.42
CA ILE A 422 14.49 14.67 1.17
C ILE A 422 14.96 15.11 2.56
N GLY A 423 14.46 14.45 3.60
CA GLY A 423 14.80 14.75 4.99
C GLY A 423 14.15 16.02 5.55
N LYS A 424 13.39 16.78 4.75
CA LYS A 424 12.66 17.97 5.20
C LYS A 424 11.25 17.64 5.68
N GLU A 425 10.72 18.50 6.52
CA GLU A 425 9.31 18.49 6.93
C GLU A 425 8.44 18.99 5.77
N LEU A 426 7.56 18.13 5.22
CA LEU A 426 6.79 18.45 4.01
C LEU A 426 5.60 19.39 4.22
N THR A 427 5.15 19.58 5.47
CA THR A 427 4.04 20.50 5.79
C THR A 427 4.31 21.94 5.34
N LYS A 428 5.59 22.31 5.18
CA LYS A 428 6.05 23.63 4.75
C LYS A 428 6.33 23.74 3.24
N ILE A 429 6.14 22.65 2.49
CA ILE A 429 6.42 22.62 1.05
C ILE A 429 5.09 22.75 0.29
N PRO A 430 4.93 23.79 -0.56
CA PRO A 430 3.71 23.97 -1.33
C PRO A 430 3.61 22.86 -2.38
N ILE A 431 2.60 22.02 -2.23
CA ILE A 431 2.26 20.98 -3.19
C ILE A 431 1.26 21.59 -4.19
N PRO A 432 1.46 21.41 -5.51
CA PRO A 432 0.52 21.87 -6.53
C PRO A 432 -0.86 21.24 -6.36
N VAL A 433 -1.90 21.98 -6.77
CA VAL A 433 -3.31 21.56 -6.66
C VAL A 433 -3.56 20.21 -7.34
N ASN A 434 -2.80 19.84 -8.37
CA ASN A 434 -2.96 18.59 -9.12
C ASN A 434 -2.71 17.30 -8.30
N PHE A 435 -1.99 17.41 -7.19
CA PHE A 435 -1.79 16.31 -6.23
C PHE A 435 -2.81 16.35 -5.09
N SER A 436 -3.67 17.36 -5.08
CA SER A 436 -4.69 17.53 -4.07
C SER A 436 -5.99 16.83 -4.47
N GLU A 437 -6.82 16.56 -3.48
CA GLU A 437 -8.22 16.17 -3.65
C GLU A 437 -9.13 17.33 -3.23
N PRO A 438 -10.37 17.41 -3.75
CA PRO A 438 -11.30 18.52 -3.47
C PRO A 438 -11.94 18.44 -2.07
N LEU A 439 -11.16 18.07 -1.06
CA LEU A 439 -11.54 18.04 0.35
C LEU A 439 -10.47 18.74 1.20
N SER A 440 -10.93 19.49 2.19
CA SER A 440 -10.11 20.06 3.27
C SER A 440 -9.71 18.97 4.26
N MET A 441 -8.61 19.15 4.99
CA MET A 441 -8.25 18.22 6.07
C MET A 441 -9.34 18.13 7.15
N LEU A 442 -10.13 19.19 7.35
CA LEU A 442 -11.30 19.19 8.25
C LEU A 442 -12.36 18.16 7.80
N GLN A 443 -12.64 18.11 6.50
CA GLN A 443 -13.52 17.13 5.88
C GLN A 443 -12.92 15.72 5.94
N ARG A 444 -11.61 15.59 5.65
CA ARG A 444 -10.89 14.32 5.74
C ARG A 444 -10.94 13.72 7.15
N LEU A 445 -10.85 14.56 8.18
CA LEU A 445 -10.97 14.12 9.58
C LEU A 445 -12.41 13.72 9.94
N THR A 446 -13.41 14.37 9.34
CA THR A 446 -14.83 14.01 9.53
C THR A 446 -15.16 12.62 8.96
N GLU A 447 -14.36 12.10 8.01
CA GLU A 447 -14.49 10.72 7.51
C GLU A 447 -14.29 9.64 8.58
N ASP A 448 -13.67 9.96 9.73
CA ASP A 448 -13.64 9.07 10.89
C ASP A 448 -15.05 8.60 11.30
N LEU A 449 -16.09 9.40 10.99
CA LEU A 449 -17.48 9.14 11.34
C LEU A 449 -18.26 8.35 10.27
N GLU A 450 -17.62 7.91 9.18
CA GLU A 450 -18.30 7.11 8.13
C GLU A 450 -18.99 5.86 8.70
N TYR A 451 -18.39 5.25 9.73
CA TYR A 451 -18.91 4.06 10.40
C TYR A 451 -19.35 4.34 11.84
N SER A 452 -19.83 5.56 12.13
CA SER A 452 -20.29 5.96 13.48
C SER A 452 -21.40 5.08 14.06
N SER A 453 -22.17 4.38 13.22
CA SER A 453 -23.16 3.38 13.67
C SER A 453 -22.58 2.24 14.52
N ILE A 454 -21.26 2.01 14.47
CA ILE A 454 -20.57 1.10 15.39
C ILE A 454 -20.67 1.61 16.83
N LEU A 455 -20.53 2.93 17.04
CA LEU A 455 -20.65 3.55 18.36
C LEU A 455 -22.09 3.50 18.86
N ASP A 456 -23.09 3.65 17.98
CA ASP A 456 -24.50 3.46 18.38
C ASP A 456 -24.77 2.05 18.93
N LYS A 457 -24.14 1.02 18.34
CA LYS A 457 -24.20 -0.36 18.86
C LYS A 457 -23.45 -0.49 20.20
N ALA A 458 -22.37 0.26 20.37
CA ALA A 458 -21.54 0.23 21.57
C ALA A 458 -22.27 0.80 22.80
N VAL A 459 -23.17 1.76 22.63
CA VAL A 459 -23.95 2.40 23.71
C VAL A 459 -24.71 1.38 24.58
N THR A 460 -25.22 0.31 23.96
CA THR A 460 -26.05 -0.70 24.65
C THR A 460 -25.28 -1.99 24.97
N ALA A 461 -23.99 -2.06 24.65
CA ALA A 461 -23.17 -3.23 24.87
C ALA A 461 -22.65 -3.29 26.32
N ASP A 462 -22.33 -4.50 26.80
CA ASP A 462 -21.55 -4.63 28.04
C ASP A 462 -20.17 -3.99 27.89
N PRO A 463 -19.51 -3.53 28.98
CA PRO A 463 -18.28 -2.73 28.89
C PRO A 463 -17.14 -3.37 28.08
N ILE A 464 -16.99 -4.70 28.14
CA ILE A 464 -15.92 -5.42 27.42
C ILE A 464 -16.26 -5.52 25.92
N ILE A 465 -17.52 -5.77 25.55
CA ILE A 465 -17.95 -5.71 24.15
C ILE A 465 -17.99 -4.25 23.65
N GLN A 466 -18.30 -3.27 24.49
CA GLN A 466 -18.22 -1.85 24.16
C GLN A 466 -16.79 -1.47 23.74
N MET A 467 -15.76 -1.93 24.47
CA MET A 467 -14.35 -1.81 24.06
C MET A 467 -14.08 -2.42 22.68
N CYS A 468 -14.67 -3.59 22.37
CA CYS A 468 -14.53 -4.21 21.05
C CYS A 468 -15.12 -3.35 19.93
N TYR A 469 -16.28 -2.72 20.16
CA TYR A 469 -16.88 -1.80 19.19
C TYR A 469 -16.08 -0.50 19.04
N VAL A 470 -15.56 0.08 20.13
CA VAL A 470 -14.66 1.24 20.07
C VAL A 470 -13.40 0.89 19.27
N ALA A 471 -12.85 -0.32 19.45
CA ALA A 471 -11.72 -0.82 18.66
C ALA A 471 -12.05 -0.95 17.16
N ALA A 472 -13.23 -1.50 16.83
CA ALA A 472 -13.67 -1.57 15.43
C ALA A 472 -13.90 -0.18 14.81
N PHE A 473 -14.48 0.76 15.56
CA PHE A 473 -14.63 2.16 15.14
C PHE A 473 -13.26 2.79 14.85
N ALA A 474 -12.30 2.66 15.76
CA ALA A 474 -10.95 3.17 15.58
C ALA A 474 -10.27 2.61 14.32
N VAL A 475 -10.39 1.29 14.06
CA VAL A 475 -9.87 0.65 12.84
C VAL A 475 -10.59 1.14 11.58
N SER A 476 -11.91 1.31 11.64
CA SER A 476 -12.74 1.65 10.48
C SER A 476 -12.36 2.99 9.84
N SER A 477 -11.84 3.94 10.62
CA SER A 477 -11.35 5.25 10.15
C SER A 477 -10.25 5.14 9.09
N TYR A 478 -9.50 4.03 9.06
CA TYR A 478 -8.43 3.81 8.08
C TYR A 478 -8.92 3.23 6.75
N SER A 479 -10.15 2.72 6.67
CA SER A 479 -10.66 2.08 5.45
C SER A 479 -10.69 3.04 4.25
N THR A 480 -11.02 4.31 4.50
CA THR A 480 -11.07 5.37 3.48
C THR A 480 -9.70 5.80 2.98
N THR A 481 -8.60 5.28 3.54
CA THR A 481 -7.24 5.57 3.09
C THR A 481 -6.72 4.57 2.05
N GLY A 482 -7.37 3.40 1.92
CA GLY A 482 -6.81 2.26 1.20
C GLY A 482 -6.45 2.50 -0.27
N ASN A 483 -7.19 3.40 -0.94
CA ASN A 483 -7.04 3.72 -2.36
C ASN A 483 -6.87 5.23 -2.64
N ARG A 484 -6.65 6.06 -1.59
CA ARG A 484 -6.65 7.54 -1.68
C ARG A 484 -5.27 8.15 -1.47
N THR A 485 -4.49 8.24 -2.55
CA THR A 485 -3.10 8.74 -2.52
C THR A 485 -2.97 10.26 -2.71
N THR A 486 -4.09 10.96 -2.84
CA THR A 486 -4.17 12.42 -3.00
C THR A 486 -4.13 13.14 -1.66
N LYS A 487 -3.64 14.38 -1.66
CA LYS A 487 -3.49 15.20 -0.45
C LYS A 487 -4.72 16.09 -0.23
N PRO A 488 -5.37 16.11 0.95
CA PRO A 488 -6.40 17.10 1.22
C PRO A 488 -5.80 18.51 1.33
N PHE A 489 -6.61 19.54 1.07
CA PHE A 489 -6.18 20.92 1.27
C PHE A 489 -5.81 21.14 2.73
N ASN A 490 -4.68 21.84 2.95
CA ASN A 490 -4.33 22.31 4.27
C ASN A 490 -5.32 23.43 4.65
N PRO A 491 -6.10 23.31 5.74
CA PRO A 491 -7.06 24.32 6.10
C PRO A 491 -6.38 25.63 6.50
N ILE A 492 -7.04 26.75 6.24
CA ILE A 492 -6.59 28.08 6.66
C ILE A 492 -6.90 28.26 8.16
N LEU A 493 -6.09 29.01 8.91
CA LEU A 493 -6.37 29.28 10.32
C LEU A 493 -7.77 29.89 10.52
N GLY A 494 -8.60 29.27 11.37
CA GLY A 494 -10.00 29.65 11.61
C GLY A 494 -11.01 29.09 10.57
N GLU A 495 -10.55 28.36 9.55
CA GLU A 495 -11.44 27.59 8.66
C GLU A 495 -12.23 26.58 9.50
N THR A 496 -13.52 26.46 9.21
CA THR A 496 -14.42 25.52 9.88
C THR A 496 -14.99 24.51 8.89
N TYR A 497 -15.51 23.41 9.41
CA TYR A 497 -16.34 22.50 8.64
C TYR A 497 -17.38 21.87 9.54
N GLU A 498 -18.66 22.11 9.23
CA GLU A 498 -19.77 21.42 9.88
C GLU A 498 -20.31 20.26 9.06
N CYS A 499 -20.78 19.21 9.72
CA CYS A 499 -21.50 18.12 9.09
C CYS A 499 -22.66 17.69 9.99
N ASP A 500 -23.87 18.17 9.71
CA ASP A 500 -25.07 17.72 10.42
C ASP A 500 -25.76 16.60 9.63
N ARG A 501 -25.73 15.40 10.19
CA ARG A 501 -26.33 14.18 9.67
C ARG A 501 -27.28 13.57 10.70
N ARG A 502 -27.88 14.38 11.58
CA ARG A 502 -28.77 13.88 12.64
C ARG A 502 -30.00 13.17 12.08
N GLU A 503 -30.52 13.65 10.95
CA GLU A 503 -31.72 13.10 10.33
C GLU A 503 -31.51 11.70 9.74
N ASP A 504 -30.36 11.43 9.11
CA ASP A 504 -30.10 10.17 8.39
C ASP A 504 -29.07 9.27 9.08
N LEU A 505 -27.97 9.82 9.59
CA LEU A 505 -26.92 9.04 10.28
C LEU A 505 -26.97 9.15 11.80
N GLY A 506 -27.70 10.12 12.37
CA GLY A 506 -27.90 10.28 13.81
C GLY A 506 -26.82 11.05 14.55
N TRP A 507 -25.96 11.78 13.85
CA TRP A 507 -24.87 12.53 14.46
C TRP A 507 -24.65 13.87 13.77
N ARG A 508 -24.00 14.81 14.46
CA ARG A 508 -23.44 16.02 13.85
C ARG A 508 -22.01 16.25 14.32
N SER A 509 -21.20 16.92 13.52
CA SER A 509 -19.83 17.31 13.89
C SER A 509 -19.48 18.73 13.47
N LEU A 510 -18.49 19.29 14.16
CA LEU A 510 -17.81 20.54 13.83
C LEU A 510 -16.31 20.34 13.96
N ALA A 511 -15.55 20.80 12.98
CA ALA A 511 -14.10 20.92 13.05
C ALA A 511 -13.66 22.36 12.79
N GLU A 512 -12.60 22.81 13.45
CA GLU A 512 -11.96 24.11 13.25
C GLU A 512 -10.43 23.97 13.17
N GLN A 513 -9.80 24.69 12.25
CA GLN A 513 -8.34 24.81 12.21
C GLN A 513 -7.88 25.79 13.31
N VAL A 514 -7.52 25.24 14.48
CA VAL A 514 -7.17 26.01 15.69
C VAL A 514 -5.72 26.49 15.73
N SER A 515 -4.83 25.92 14.91
CA SER A 515 -3.45 26.37 14.76
C SER A 515 -2.93 26.13 13.34
N HIS A 516 -2.00 26.97 12.86
CA HIS A 516 -1.35 26.80 11.56
C HIS A 516 0.15 26.45 11.65
N HIS A 517 0.82 26.82 12.75
CA HIS A 517 2.25 26.57 12.97
C HIS A 517 2.53 26.10 14.41
N PRO A 518 2.52 24.78 14.67
CA PRO A 518 2.22 23.68 13.73
C PRO A 518 0.71 23.60 13.41
N PRO A 519 0.31 23.04 12.25
CA PRO A 519 -1.09 22.83 11.92
C PRO A 519 -1.79 21.95 12.96
N ALA A 520 -2.91 22.41 13.49
CA ALA A 520 -3.75 21.64 14.41
C ALA A 520 -5.23 21.90 14.13
N ILE A 521 -6.04 20.86 14.29
CA ILE A 521 -7.49 20.84 14.10
C ILE A 521 -8.13 20.39 15.40
N ALA A 522 -9.14 21.13 15.87
CA ALA A 522 -10.05 20.65 16.90
C ALA A 522 -11.29 20.07 16.21
N HIS A 523 -11.76 18.90 16.64
CA HIS A 523 -12.92 18.23 16.08
C HIS A 523 -13.81 17.70 17.20
N HIS A 524 -15.11 18.00 17.12
CA HIS A 524 -16.12 17.53 18.05
C HIS A 524 -17.32 16.96 17.31
N ALA A 525 -17.84 15.83 17.77
CA ALA A 525 -18.99 15.14 17.23
C ALA A 525 -19.91 14.60 18.32
N GLU A 526 -21.21 14.67 18.05
CA GLU A 526 -22.28 14.22 18.96
C GLU A 526 -23.20 13.28 18.21
N GLY A 527 -23.37 12.06 18.70
CA GLY A 527 -24.27 11.06 18.14
C GLY A 527 -25.33 10.55 19.12
N ARG A 528 -25.92 9.39 18.83
CA ARG A 528 -26.97 8.76 19.65
C ARG A 528 -26.37 8.09 20.88
N GLY A 529 -26.15 8.86 21.96
CA GLY A 529 -25.65 8.33 23.23
C GLY A 529 -24.12 8.25 23.33
N TRP A 530 -23.40 8.86 22.38
CA TRP A 530 -21.94 8.97 22.41
C TRP A 530 -21.49 10.36 21.97
N LYS A 531 -20.31 10.76 22.44
CA LYS A 531 -19.57 11.95 21.99
C LYS A 531 -18.18 11.53 21.55
N MET A 532 -17.66 12.15 20.50
CA MET A 532 -16.28 11.98 20.06
C MET A 532 -15.63 13.35 19.93
N TYR A 533 -14.43 13.51 20.46
CA TYR A 533 -13.64 14.71 20.25
C TYR A 533 -12.16 14.37 20.13
N GLN A 534 -11.43 15.20 19.36
CA GLN A 534 -10.00 15.02 19.15
C GLN A 534 -9.33 16.34 18.78
N ASP A 535 -8.12 16.52 19.28
CA ASP A 535 -7.15 17.43 18.70
C ASP A 535 -6.28 16.64 17.74
N PHE A 536 -6.22 17.07 16.49
CA PHE A 536 -5.47 16.40 15.45
C PHE A 536 -4.37 17.30 14.91
N SER A 537 -3.14 16.80 14.94
CA SER A 537 -2.01 17.37 14.21
C SER A 537 -1.27 16.26 13.48
N MET A 538 -0.35 16.60 12.57
CA MET A 538 0.46 15.59 11.90
C MET A 538 1.86 16.12 11.62
N THR A 539 2.83 15.21 11.66
CA THR A 539 4.15 15.46 11.09
C THR A 539 4.40 14.54 9.92
N SER A 540 5.09 15.04 8.91
CA SER A 540 5.36 14.29 7.69
C SER A 540 6.86 14.22 7.45
N ARG A 541 7.40 13.02 7.22
CA ARG A 541 8.83 12.81 6.93
C ARG A 541 9.00 12.08 5.60
N PHE A 542 9.70 12.72 4.68
CA PHE A 542 10.08 12.11 3.42
C PHE A 542 11.45 11.44 3.52
N ARG A 543 11.49 10.11 3.32
CA ARG A 543 12.72 9.30 3.40
C ARG A 543 13.18 8.77 2.04
N GLY A 544 12.93 9.53 0.97
CA GLY A 544 13.27 9.14 -0.40
C GLY A 544 12.23 8.20 -1.01
N LYS A 545 12.18 6.92 -0.64
CA LYS A 545 11.26 5.94 -1.26
C LYS A 545 9.80 6.13 -0.80
N TYR A 546 9.61 6.53 0.45
CA TYR A 546 8.31 6.62 1.08
C TYR A 546 8.16 7.94 1.87
N LEU A 547 6.90 8.37 2.00
CA LEU A 547 6.47 9.47 2.83
C LEU A 547 5.69 8.91 4.02
N SER A 548 6.22 9.11 5.23
CA SER A 548 5.51 8.75 6.46
C SER A 548 4.79 9.97 7.04
N VAL A 549 3.50 9.81 7.32
CA VAL A 549 2.63 10.76 8.00
C VAL A 549 2.32 10.19 9.38
N VAL A 550 2.80 10.88 10.40
CA VAL A 550 2.61 10.50 11.80
C VAL A 550 1.57 11.44 12.40
N PRO A 551 0.33 10.96 12.62
CA PRO A 551 -0.68 11.74 13.32
C PRO A 551 -0.28 11.94 14.77
N MET A 552 -0.63 13.08 15.32
CA MET A 552 -0.40 13.48 16.71
C MET A 552 -1.73 13.92 17.33
N GLY A 553 -1.80 13.80 18.65
CA GLY A 553 -3.02 14.06 19.41
C GLY A 553 -3.77 12.79 19.77
N MET A 554 -4.83 12.95 20.57
CA MET A 554 -5.59 11.87 21.16
C MET A 554 -7.05 11.95 20.73
N VAL A 555 -7.65 10.80 20.45
CA VAL A 555 -9.08 10.66 20.17
C VAL A 555 -9.77 10.23 21.46
N HIS A 556 -10.87 10.92 21.79
CA HIS A 556 -11.71 10.64 22.95
C HIS A 556 -13.08 10.17 22.47
N VAL A 557 -13.57 9.06 23.04
CA VAL A 557 -14.93 8.57 22.84
C VAL A 557 -15.58 8.42 24.22
N VAL A 558 -16.70 9.11 24.44
CA VAL A 558 -17.40 9.15 25.72
C VAL A 558 -18.83 8.68 25.54
N PHE A 559 -19.31 7.85 26.46
CA PHE A 559 -20.69 7.36 26.53
C PHE A 559 -21.39 8.00 27.75
N PRO A 560 -22.05 9.16 27.61
CA PRO A 560 -22.48 9.99 28.74
C PRO A 560 -23.37 9.28 29.76
N ASP A 561 -24.26 8.39 29.31
CA ASP A 561 -25.22 7.70 30.18
C ASP A 561 -24.54 6.72 31.16
N THR A 562 -23.38 6.18 30.77
CA THR A 562 -22.60 5.24 31.58
C THR A 562 -21.38 5.91 32.23
N GLY A 563 -20.94 7.04 31.67
CA GLY A 563 -19.69 7.72 32.03
C GLY A 563 -18.43 7.10 31.42
N HIS A 564 -18.51 5.97 30.70
CA HIS A 564 -17.34 5.33 30.10
C HIS A 564 -16.61 6.28 29.14
N HIS A 565 -15.28 6.33 29.29
CA HIS A 565 -14.42 7.23 28.54
C HIS A 565 -13.22 6.46 28.00
N TYR A 566 -13.14 6.39 26.68
CA TYR A 566 -12.10 5.70 25.94
C TYR A 566 -11.18 6.71 25.26
N THR A 567 -9.88 6.42 25.28
CA THR A 567 -8.89 7.20 24.55
C THR A 567 -7.93 6.34 23.76
N PHE A 568 -7.52 6.83 22.58
CA PHE A 568 -6.49 6.19 21.76
C PHE A 568 -5.76 7.18 20.86
N ARG A 569 -4.57 6.79 20.40
CA ARG A 569 -3.77 7.54 19.41
C ARG A 569 -3.80 6.82 18.07
N LYS A 570 -3.83 7.62 16.99
CA LYS A 570 -3.80 7.10 15.61
C LYS A 570 -2.43 6.53 15.25
N VAL A 571 -2.40 5.50 14.41
CA VAL A 571 -1.18 4.86 13.88
C VAL A 571 -0.60 5.61 12.68
N THR A 572 0.62 5.24 12.28
CA THR A 572 1.36 5.90 11.18
C THR A 572 0.80 5.48 9.83
N THR A 573 0.63 6.44 8.93
CA THR A 573 0.31 6.20 7.52
C THR A 573 1.57 6.38 6.67
N THR A 574 1.91 5.42 5.82
CA THR A 574 3.04 5.47 4.90
C THR A 574 2.56 5.41 3.47
N VAL A 575 2.95 6.40 2.67
CA VAL A 575 2.75 6.43 1.22
C VAL A 575 4.02 5.93 0.56
N HIS A 576 3.92 4.80 -0.11
CA HIS A 576 5.03 4.12 -0.77
C HIS A 576 5.15 4.56 -2.24
N ASN A 577 6.29 4.26 -2.86
CA ASN A 577 6.56 4.48 -4.28
C ASN A 577 6.54 5.95 -4.72
N ILE A 578 6.94 6.89 -3.85
CA ILE A 578 6.98 8.34 -4.16
C ILE A 578 7.90 8.66 -5.35
N ILE A 579 8.97 7.88 -5.55
CA ILE A 579 9.95 8.08 -6.63
C ILE A 579 9.52 7.39 -7.93
N VAL A 580 9.21 6.09 -7.85
CA VAL A 580 8.93 5.22 -9.01
C VAL A 580 7.86 4.20 -8.62
N GLY A 581 6.91 3.96 -9.53
CA GLY A 581 5.82 3.00 -9.38
C GLY A 581 4.49 3.65 -9.00
N ARG A 582 3.43 2.83 -8.90
CA ARG A 582 2.13 3.29 -8.44
C ARG A 582 2.19 3.57 -6.94
N LEU A 583 1.71 4.74 -6.52
CA LEU A 583 1.57 5.10 -5.11
C LEU A 583 0.60 4.12 -4.44
N TRP A 584 0.95 3.66 -3.24
CA TRP A 584 0.05 2.87 -2.40
C TRP A 584 0.22 3.24 -0.94
N ILE A 585 -0.85 3.01 -0.17
CA ILE A 585 -0.94 3.40 1.24
C ILE A 585 -0.89 2.20 2.15
N GLU A 586 -0.18 2.40 3.24
CA GLU A 586 -0.10 1.49 4.36
C GLU A 586 -0.41 2.22 5.66
N ASN A 587 -1.18 1.58 6.54
CA ASN A 587 -1.31 1.98 7.94
C ASN A 587 -0.68 0.90 8.81
N HIS A 588 0.26 1.30 9.67
CA HIS A 588 1.04 0.37 10.50
C HIS A 588 1.39 0.98 11.85
N GLY A 589 1.64 0.10 12.82
CA GLY A 589 1.99 0.46 14.20
C GLY A 589 1.02 -0.13 15.22
N GLU A 590 1.33 0.12 16.49
CA GLU A 590 0.49 -0.29 17.62
C GLU A 590 -0.46 0.84 18.02
N MET A 591 -1.71 0.48 18.33
CA MET A 591 -2.71 1.36 18.91
C MET A 591 -3.18 0.74 20.23
N GLU A 592 -3.00 1.48 21.32
CA GLU A 592 -3.59 1.16 22.62
C GLU A 592 -4.86 1.99 22.81
N ILE A 593 -5.96 1.32 23.14
CA ILE A 593 -7.23 1.93 23.54
C ILE A 593 -7.40 1.65 25.04
N VAL A 594 -7.55 2.71 25.81
CA VAL A 594 -7.69 2.64 27.27
C VAL A 594 -9.06 3.16 27.66
N GLU A 595 -9.76 2.43 28.51
CA GLU A 595 -10.97 2.91 29.19
C GLU A 595 -10.61 3.32 30.62
N HIS A 596 -10.95 4.55 31.00
CA HIS A 596 -10.38 5.19 32.18
C HIS A 596 -11.05 4.80 33.51
N GLN A 597 -12.32 4.37 33.50
CA GLN A 597 -13.02 3.99 34.73
C GLN A 597 -12.68 2.57 35.20
N THR A 598 -12.74 1.62 34.26
CA THR A 598 -12.55 0.17 34.47
C THR A 598 -11.10 -0.25 34.29
N ARG A 599 -10.24 0.62 33.74
CA ARG A 599 -8.85 0.33 33.37
C ARG A 599 -8.71 -0.86 32.41
N THR A 600 -9.77 -1.19 31.68
CA THR A 600 -9.74 -2.17 30.60
C THR A 600 -8.94 -1.62 29.43
N LYS A 601 -8.27 -2.50 28.70
CA LYS A 601 -7.36 -2.11 27.62
C LYS A 601 -7.55 -2.96 26.38
N CYS A 602 -7.46 -2.35 25.21
CA CYS A 602 -7.37 -3.04 23.94
C CYS A 602 -6.06 -2.65 23.25
N THR A 603 -5.25 -3.64 22.87
CA THR A 603 -4.03 -3.42 22.08
C THR A 603 -4.26 -3.95 20.68
N LEU A 604 -4.20 -3.07 19.68
CA LEU A 604 -4.30 -3.38 18.25
C LEU A 604 -2.93 -3.22 17.59
N ASN A 605 -2.56 -4.18 16.77
CA ASN A 605 -1.37 -4.15 15.93
C ASN A 605 -1.79 -4.10 14.46
N PHE A 606 -1.47 -2.98 13.81
CA PHE A 606 -1.59 -2.80 12.37
C PHE A 606 -0.31 -3.35 11.74
N ALA A 607 -0.41 -4.55 11.18
CA ALA A 607 0.75 -5.26 10.69
C ALA A 607 1.35 -4.51 9.48
N PRO A 608 2.65 -4.13 9.54
CA PRO A 608 3.31 -3.61 8.36
C PRO A 608 3.38 -4.68 7.28
N TYR A 609 3.35 -4.23 6.05
CA TYR A 609 3.63 -4.99 4.85
C TYR A 609 4.98 -5.66 5.01
N SER A 610 4.96 -6.97 4.83
CA SER A 610 6.15 -7.80 4.87
C SER A 610 6.05 -8.80 3.73
N LEU A 611 7.01 -8.74 2.82
CA LEU A 611 7.18 -9.69 1.70
C LEU A 611 7.35 -11.14 2.20
N PHE A 612 7.69 -11.34 3.47
CA PHE A 612 7.97 -12.64 4.07
C PHE A 612 6.79 -13.19 4.88
N SER A 613 5.73 -12.40 5.06
CA SER A 613 4.56 -12.85 5.79
C SER A 613 3.59 -13.57 4.86
N ARG A 614 3.21 -14.80 5.21
CA ARG A 614 2.06 -15.50 4.59
C ARG A 614 0.70 -14.89 4.96
N SER A 615 0.69 -13.81 5.75
CA SER A 615 -0.54 -13.14 6.16
C SER A 615 -1.03 -12.16 5.11
N SER A 616 -2.36 -12.05 4.97
CA SER A 616 -3.01 -11.02 4.16
C SER A 616 -2.43 -9.61 4.42
N HIS A 617 -2.24 -8.81 3.37
CA HIS A 617 -1.91 -7.40 3.50
C HIS A 617 -2.96 -6.65 4.32
N LYS A 618 -2.57 -5.49 4.89
CA LYS A 618 -3.50 -4.58 5.62
C LYS A 618 -4.13 -5.21 6.86
N LYS A 619 -3.49 -6.22 7.44
CA LYS A 619 -3.99 -6.99 8.57
C LYS A 619 -3.97 -6.18 9.86
N VAL A 620 -5.03 -6.36 10.66
CA VAL A 620 -5.11 -5.89 12.04
C VAL A 620 -5.33 -7.10 12.94
N THR A 621 -4.58 -7.16 14.03
CA THR A 621 -4.77 -8.13 15.11
C THR A 621 -4.76 -7.43 16.44
N GLY A 622 -5.51 -7.90 17.42
CA GLY A 622 -5.43 -7.33 18.75
C GLY A 622 -6.06 -8.19 19.82
N VAL A 623 -5.98 -7.70 21.05
CA VAL A 623 -6.53 -8.35 22.23
C VAL A 623 -7.19 -7.32 23.14
N VAL A 624 -8.34 -7.68 23.71
CA VAL A 624 -9.00 -6.92 24.76
C VAL A 624 -8.73 -7.61 26.08
N LYS A 625 -8.25 -6.85 27.06
CA LYS A 625 -7.94 -7.31 28.41
C LYS A 625 -8.82 -6.60 29.43
N ASP A 626 -9.24 -7.35 30.44
CA ASP A 626 -9.92 -6.79 31.61
C ASP A 626 -8.95 -6.05 32.56
N SER A 627 -9.49 -5.53 33.66
CA SER A 627 -8.73 -4.82 34.71
C SER A 627 -7.65 -5.69 35.36
N ASP A 628 -7.83 -7.01 35.37
CA ASP A 628 -6.89 -7.97 35.94
C ASP A 628 -5.81 -8.39 34.92
N GLY A 629 -5.90 -7.89 33.69
CA GLY A 629 -4.99 -8.18 32.59
C GLY A 629 -5.30 -9.50 31.86
N ALA A 630 -6.40 -10.18 32.20
CA ALA A 630 -6.81 -11.39 31.53
C ALA A 630 -7.41 -11.06 30.15
N THR A 631 -7.07 -11.85 29.14
CA THR A 631 -7.53 -11.61 27.77
C THR A 631 -8.96 -12.12 27.59
N CYS A 632 -9.89 -11.22 27.34
CA CYS A 632 -11.32 -11.52 27.17
C CYS A 632 -11.69 -11.78 25.71
N TYR A 633 -11.12 -11.01 24.77
CA TYR A 633 -11.40 -11.12 23.34
C TYR A 633 -10.12 -11.01 22.50
N VAL A 634 -10.12 -11.71 21.37
CA VAL A 634 -9.14 -11.56 20.30
C VAL A 634 -9.81 -10.85 19.13
N ILE A 635 -9.15 -9.82 18.59
CA ILE A 635 -9.58 -9.06 17.43
C ILE A 635 -8.73 -9.48 16.22
N ARG A 636 -9.38 -9.72 15.07
CA ARG A 636 -8.69 -10.05 13.82
C ARG A 636 -9.44 -9.51 12.61
N GLY A 637 -8.71 -9.01 11.62
CA GLY A 637 -9.30 -8.64 10.34
C GLY A 637 -8.33 -7.85 9.48
N THR A 638 -8.87 -7.00 8.61
CA THR A 638 -8.09 -6.02 7.84
C THR A 638 -8.74 -4.65 7.94
N TRP A 639 -7.95 -3.59 7.91
CA TRP A 639 -8.47 -2.22 7.99
C TRP A 639 -9.19 -1.76 6.71
N VAL A 640 -9.33 -2.62 5.69
CA VAL A 640 -10.04 -2.35 4.42
C VAL A 640 -11.24 -3.24 4.16
N GLN A 641 -11.49 -4.27 4.96
CA GLN A 641 -12.54 -5.25 4.65
C GLN A 641 -13.48 -5.50 5.82
N ASN A 642 -12.97 -6.01 6.94
CA ASN A 642 -13.80 -6.36 8.09
C ASN A 642 -12.96 -6.53 9.37
N ILE A 643 -13.64 -6.47 10.51
CA ILE A 643 -13.08 -6.80 11.83
C ILE A 643 -13.97 -7.81 12.54
N ASP A 644 -13.34 -8.92 12.94
CA ASP A 644 -13.94 -10.00 13.72
C ASP A 644 -13.43 -9.95 15.16
N ILE A 645 -14.32 -10.34 16.08
CA ILE A 645 -13.96 -10.61 17.47
C ILE A 645 -14.23 -12.07 17.81
N MET A 646 -13.40 -12.63 18.67
CA MET A 646 -13.51 -14.00 19.15
C MET A 646 -13.38 -13.99 20.67
N ARG A 647 -14.41 -14.45 21.38
CA ARG A 647 -14.40 -14.52 22.84
C ARG A 647 -13.44 -15.59 23.30
N VAL A 648 -12.61 -15.29 24.30
CA VAL A 648 -11.69 -16.26 24.91
C VAL A 648 -12.47 -17.11 25.92
N THR A 649 -12.40 -18.44 25.77
CA THR A 649 -13.05 -19.40 26.68
C THR A 649 -12.06 -20.03 27.65
N LYS A 650 -10.80 -20.14 27.24
CA LYS A 650 -9.74 -20.70 28.07
C LYS A 650 -8.40 -20.08 27.69
N SER A 651 -7.62 -19.72 28.69
CA SER A 651 -6.22 -19.34 28.55
C SER A 651 -5.35 -20.41 29.21
N THR A 652 -4.30 -20.85 28.53
CA THR A 652 -3.34 -21.85 29.05
C THR A 652 -1.92 -21.33 28.86
N GLY A 653 -1.15 -21.23 29.95
CA GLY A 653 0.18 -20.62 29.97
C GLY A 653 0.20 -19.26 30.68
N ILE A 654 1.39 -18.68 30.86
CA ILE A 654 1.61 -17.39 31.54
C ILE A 654 2.33 -16.45 30.57
N GLY A 655 1.94 -15.18 30.54
CA GLY A 655 2.59 -14.14 29.75
C GLY A 655 2.36 -14.25 28.24
N THR A 656 3.36 -13.88 27.45
CA THR A 656 3.31 -13.82 25.98
C THR A 656 3.17 -15.20 25.30
N ASN A 657 3.41 -16.30 26.03
CA ASN A 657 3.29 -17.67 25.53
C ASN A 657 1.91 -18.30 25.81
N ALA A 658 0.93 -17.51 26.29
CA ALA A 658 -0.40 -18.00 26.57
C ALA A 658 -1.10 -18.47 25.28
N LYS A 659 -1.51 -19.74 25.26
CA LYS A 659 -2.38 -20.31 24.23
C LYS A 659 -3.83 -19.98 24.59
N LEU A 660 -4.52 -19.30 23.66
CA LEU A 660 -5.92 -18.95 23.82
C LEU A 660 -6.82 -19.89 23.02
N LYS A 661 -7.84 -20.44 23.68
CA LYS A 661 -8.97 -21.09 23.02
C LYS A 661 -10.10 -20.07 22.90
N THR A 662 -10.60 -19.87 21.69
CA THR A 662 -11.67 -18.92 21.43
C THR A 662 -12.94 -19.58 20.91
N GLU A 663 -14.06 -18.87 21.03
CA GLU A 663 -15.30 -19.15 20.30
C GLU A 663 -15.14 -18.85 18.80
N ALA A 664 -16.19 -19.13 18.03
CA ALA A 664 -16.24 -18.80 16.61
C ALA A 664 -16.14 -17.28 16.38
N PRO A 665 -15.50 -16.83 15.28
CA PRO A 665 -15.43 -15.41 14.95
C PRO A 665 -16.81 -14.78 14.75
N ARG A 666 -17.01 -13.60 15.32
CA ARG A 666 -18.17 -12.74 15.09
C ARG A 666 -17.71 -11.43 14.48
N THR A 667 -18.13 -11.16 13.25
CA THR A 667 -17.82 -9.89 12.58
C THR A 667 -18.63 -8.74 13.20
N ILE A 668 -17.96 -7.66 13.57
CA ILE A 668 -18.58 -6.47 14.18
C ILE A 668 -18.50 -5.23 13.28
N TRP A 669 -17.70 -5.28 12.22
CA TRP A 669 -17.62 -4.24 11.21
C TRP A 669 -17.26 -4.83 9.84
N TYR A 670 -17.86 -4.29 8.79
CA TYR A 670 -17.48 -4.46 7.38
C TYR A 670 -17.26 -3.09 6.75
N ALA A 671 -16.23 -2.97 5.93
CA ALA A 671 -16.05 -1.82 5.08
C ALA A 671 -17.18 -1.75 4.04
N ASN A 672 -17.63 -0.54 3.75
CA ASN A 672 -18.55 -0.29 2.66
C ASN A 672 -17.91 -0.74 1.33
N PRO A 673 -18.68 -1.31 0.39
CA PRO A 673 -18.15 -1.66 -0.91
C PRO A 673 -17.60 -0.42 -1.62
N GLN A 674 -16.61 -0.63 -2.49
CA GLN A 674 -16.06 0.46 -3.28
C GLN A 674 -17.18 1.12 -4.10
N TYR A 675 -17.23 2.44 -4.03
CA TYR A 675 -18.24 3.21 -4.76
C TYR A 675 -17.99 3.16 -6.27
N ASP A 676 -19.04 2.91 -7.06
CA ASP A 676 -18.94 2.80 -8.52
C ASP A 676 -18.37 4.09 -9.12
N GLY A 677 -17.37 3.95 -9.99
CA GLY A 677 -16.67 5.09 -10.61
C GLY A 677 -15.75 5.87 -9.67
N SER A 678 -15.58 5.44 -8.40
CA SER A 678 -14.71 6.12 -7.43
C SER A 678 -13.29 6.36 -7.93
N SER A 679 -12.70 5.47 -8.73
CA SER A 679 -11.35 5.65 -9.30
C SER A 679 -11.21 6.94 -10.12
N LYS A 680 -12.30 7.39 -10.76
CA LYS A 680 -12.37 8.68 -11.48
C LYS A 680 -12.67 9.85 -10.55
N MET A 681 -13.26 9.61 -9.38
CA MET A 681 -13.60 10.61 -8.37
C MET A 681 -12.64 10.53 -7.17
N TYR A 682 -11.33 10.60 -7.43
CA TYR A 682 -10.28 10.62 -6.39
C TYR A 682 -10.30 9.41 -5.43
N SER A 683 -10.88 8.28 -5.84
CA SER A 683 -11.13 7.10 -5.01
C SER A 683 -11.98 7.39 -3.77
N PHE A 684 -12.90 8.35 -3.84
CA PHE A 684 -13.79 8.71 -2.74
C PHE A 684 -14.78 7.59 -2.40
N SER A 685 -15.07 7.44 -1.10
CA SER A 685 -16.22 6.67 -0.62
C SER A 685 -17.52 7.40 -0.96
N ARG A 686 -18.65 6.70 -0.83
CA ARG A 686 -19.98 7.32 -0.95
C ARG A 686 -20.11 8.53 -0.03
N PHE A 687 -19.63 8.41 1.21
CA PHE A 687 -19.68 9.47 2.21
C PHE A 687 -18.75 10.64 1.85
N ALA A 688 -17.52 10.36 1.42
CA ALA A 688 -16.58 11.41 1.00
C ALA A 688 -17.09 12.23 -0.18
N VAL A 689 -17.81 11.60 -1.13
CA VAL A 689 -18.49 12.33 -2.21
C VAL A 689 -19.48 13.35 -1.64
N GLU A 690 -20.17 13.09 -0.53
CA GLU A 690 -21.20 13.98 0.02
C GLU A 690 -20.64 15.18 0.81
N LEU A 691 -19.41 15.09 1.34
CA LEU A 691 -18.86 16.06 2.31
C LEU A 691 -18.76 17.50 1.80
N ASN A 692 -18.51 17.68 0.51
CA ASN A 692 -18.32 19.01 -0.09
C ASN A 692 -19.51 19.45 -0.96
N GLU A 693 -20.66 18.78 -0.81
CA GLU A 693 -21.92 19.24 -1.38
C GLU A 693 -22.31 20.57 -0.73
N PRO A 694 -22.65 21.63 -1.51
CA PRO A 694 -23.08 22.92 -0.96
C PRO A 694 -24.28 22.79 -0.01
N GLU A 695 -24.24 23.54 1.10
CA GLU A 695 -25.32 23.61 2.07
C GLU A 695 -25.58 25.07 2.45
N ASP A 696 -26.87 25.42 2.56
CA ASP A 696 -27.28 26.77 2.96
C ASP A 696 -27.10 26.97 4.47
N GLY A 697 -26.85 28.20 4.87
CA GLY A 697 -26.78 28.57 6.29
C GLY A 697 -25.54 28.06 7.03
N VAL A 698 -24.52 27.56 6.32
CA VAL A 698 -23.19 27.29 6.87
C VAL A 698 -22.49 28.61 7.26
N ALA A 699 -21.49 28.53 8.15
CA ALA A 699 -20.65 29.70 8.46
C ALA A 699 -19.86 30.20 7.23
N PRO A 700 -19.57 31.50 7.10
CA PRO A 700 -18.68 32.04 6.06
C PRO A 700 -17.28 31.41 6.01
N THR A 701 -16.85 30.77 7.10
CA THR A 701 -15.58 30.07 7.21
C THR A 701 -15.66 28.57 6.85
N ASP A 702 -16.83 28.05 6.46
CA ASP A 702 -17.03 26.64 6.15
C ASP A 702 -16.25 26.22 4.90
N SER A 703 -15.58 25.06 4.94
CA SER A 703 -14.79 24.53 3.83
C SER A 703 -15.58 24.39 2.51
N ARG A 704 -16.91 24.27 2.54
CA ARG A 704 -17.73 24.23 1.29
C ARG A 704 -17.69 25.53 0.50
N LEU A 705 -17.43 26.66 1.18
CA LEU A 705 -17.31 28.00 0.59
C LEU A 705 -15.89 28.31 0.13
N ARG A 706 -14.93 27.42 0.39
CA ARG A 706 -13.52 27.58 0.01
C ARG A 706 -13.36 27.52 -1.52
N PRO A 707 -12.95 28.62 -2.19
CA PRO A 707 -13.10 28.75 -3.64
C PRO A 707 -12.07 27.94 -4.43
N ASP A 708 -10.82 27.81 -3.97
CA ASP A 708 -9.81 26.96 -4.61
C ASP A 708 -10.20 25.47 -4.59
N GLN A 709 -10.79 25.02 -3.48
CA GLN A 709 -11.31 23.67 -3.34
C GLN A 709 -12.52 23.42 -4.25
N ARG A 710 -13.45 24.38 -4.36
CA ARG A 710 -14.61 24.28 -5.27
C ARG A 710 -14.19 24.18 -6.73
N LEU A 711 -13.29 25.07 -7.17
CA LEU A 711 -12.76 25.08 -8.53
C LEU A 711 -12.05 23.75 -8.87
N LEU A 712 -11.36 23.15 -7.89
CA LEU A 712 -10.75 21.83 -8.07
C LEU A 712 -11.80 20.74 -8.31
N GLU A 713 -12.88 20.74 -7.51
CA GLU A 713 -13.96 19.77 -7.65
C GLU A 713 -14.65 19.86 -9.01
N GLU A 714 -14.76 21.07 -9.55
CA GLU A 714 -15.32 21.37 -10.87
C GLU A 714 -14.37 21.06 -12.03
N GLY A 715 -13.14 20.62 -11.75
CA GLY A 715 -12.13 20.33 -12.77
C GLY A 715 -11.46 21.57 -13.37
N ARG A 716 -11.54 22.73 -12.71
CA ARG A 716 -10.95 24.01 -13.14
C ARG A 716 -9.60 24.26 -12.45
N TRP A 717 -8.62 23.41 -12.77
CA TRP A 717 -7.33 23.30 -12.05
C TRP A 717 -6.47 24.55 -12.06
N GLU A 718 -6.36 25.23 -13.21
CA GLU A 718 -5.54 26.45 -13.33
C GLU A 718 -6.10 27.57 -12.45
N GLU A 719 -7.42 27.74 -12.47
CA GLU A 719 -8.13 28.70 -11.64
C GLU A 719 -8.06 28.32 -10.15
N ALA A 720 -8.20 27.03 -9.83
CA ALA A 720 -8.03 26.52 -8.49
C ALA A 720 -6.62 26.84 -7.94
N ASN A 721 -5.57 26.67 -8.76
CA ASN A 721 -4.21 26.97 -8.37
C ASN A 721 -3.98 28.48 -8.16
N ALA A 722 -4.52 29.33 -9.05
CA ALA A 722 -4.45 30.79 -8.88
C ALA A 722 -5.17 31.24 -7.60
N LYS A 723 -6.38 30.72 -7.36
CA LYS A 723 -7.17 31.04 -6.17
C LYS A 723 -6.52 30.50 -4.88
N LYS A 724 -5.86 29.34 -4.93
CA LYS A 724 -5.11 28.80 -3.78
C LYS A 724 -3.99 29.75 -3.37
N ILE A 725 -3.26 30.31 -4.33
CA ILE A 725 -2.20 31.29 -4.05
C ILE A 725 -2.79 32.53 -3.37
N GLU A 726 -3.91 33.06 -3.90
CA GLU A 726 -4.61 34.22 -3.33
C GLU A 726 -5.06 33.99 -1.88
N VAL A 727 -5.69 32.86 -1.59
CA VAL A 727 -6.14 32.48 -0.24
C VAL A 727 -4.94 32.32 0.71
N GLU A 728 -3.87 31.65 0.28
CA GLU A 728 -2.65 31.50 1.06
C GLU A 728 -1.95 32.84 1.33
N ASP A 729 -1.92 33.75 0.35
CA ASP A 729 -1.37 35.10 0.51
C ASP A 729 -2.20 35.97 1.45
N LYS A 730 -3.54 35.89 1.38
CA LYS A 730 -4.45 36.55 2.33
C LYS A 730 -4.17 36.07 3.76
N GLN A 731 -3.94 34.78 3.96
CA GLN A 731 -3.54 34.23 5.26
C GLN A 731 -2.16 34.74 5.69
N ARG A 732 -1.15 34.74 4.80
CA ARG A 732 0.21 35.25 5.08
C ARG A 732 0.17 36.72 5.50
N ALA A 733 -0.63 37.53 4.82
CA ALA A 733 -0.81 38.95 5.15
C ALA A 733 -1.43 39.15 6.55
N ARG A 734 -2.46 38.37 6.91
CA ARG A 734 -3.04 38.40 8.27
C ARG A 734 -2.05 37.96 9.34
N ALA A 735 -1.26 36.93 9.07
CA ALA A 735 -0.24 36.47 10.01
C ALA A 735 0.81 37.57 10.26
N LYS A 736 1.31 38.21 9.20
CA LYS A 736 2.25 39.33 9.30
C LYS A 736 1.67 40.52 10.04
N LYS A 737 0.41 40.88 9.78
CA LYS A 737 -0.27 41.98 10.50
C LYS A 737 -0.35 41.70 11.99
N ARG A 738 -0.73 40.47 12.38
CA ARG A 738 -0.80 40.08 13.79
C ARG A 738 0.57 40.08 14.48
N GLU A 739 1.61 39.65 13.78
CA GLU A 739 2.99 39.72 14.30
C GLU A 739 3.40 41.17 14.56
N GLN A 740 3.10 42.09 13.64
CA GLN A 740 3.34 43.54 13.82
C GLN A 740 2.54 44.12 15.00
N GLU A 741 1.24 43.81 15.09
CA GLU A 741 0.39 44.27 16.21
C GLU A 741 0.89 43.73 17.57
N LYS A 742 1.40 42.49 17.58
CA LYS A 742 2.01 41.89 18.78
C LYS A 742 3.32 42.57 19.16
N GLU A 743 4.19 42.84 18.20
CA GLU A 743 5.44 43.57 18.42
C GLU A 743 5.19 44.99 18.93
N GLU A 744 4.21 45.69 18.37
CA GLU A 744 3.80 47.03 18.82
C GLU A 744 3.21 47.02 20.23
N ALA A 745 2.35 46.05 20.56
CA ALA A 745 1.81 45.89 21.90
C ALA A 745 2.93 45.64 22.92
N VAL A 746 3.86 44.73 22.62
CA VAL A 746 5.04 44.45 23.46
C VAL A 746 5.90 45.71 23.64
N LYS A 747 6.17 46.45 22.56
CA LYS A 747 6.95 47.70 22.60
C LYS A 747 6.28 48.78 23.46
N ASN A 748 4.96 48.82 23.48
CA ASN A 748 4.17 49.78 24.25
C ASN A 748 3.78 49.28 25.65
N GLY A 749 4.23 48.08 26.06
CA GLY A 749 3.88 47.48 27.35
C GLY A 749 2.39 47.14 27.49
N LEU A 750 1.67 46.98 26.38
CA LEU A 750 0.26 46.63 26.35
C LEU A 750 0.08 45.10 26.26
N PRO A 751 -0.96 44.54 26.91
CA PRO A 751 -1.30 43.13 26.72
C PRO A 751 -1.78 42.88 25.28
N TYR A 752 -1.29 41.80 24.66
CA TYR A 752 -1.75 41.32 23.35
C TYR A 752 -2.44 39.96 23.52
N ALA A 753 -3.70 39.86 23.13
CA ALA A 753 -4.41 38.58 23.12
C ALA A 753 -4.00 37.78 21.89
N ASP A 754 -3.51 36.56 22.08
CA ASP A 754 -3.25 35.65 20.97
C ASP A 754 -4.58 35.29 20.26
N CYS A 755 -4.49 34.88 19.00
CA CYS A 755 -5.66 34.47 18.23
C CYS A 755 -6.21 33.16 18.82
N GLU A 756 -7.30 33.25 19.58
CA GLU A 756 -8.02 32.09 20.07
C GLU A 756 -9.00 31.55 19.01
N PRO A 757 -9.20 30.22 18.95
CA PRO A 757 -10.24 29.63 18.12
C PRO A 757 -11.62 30.15 18.50
N LEU A 758 -12.52 30.19 17.53
CA LEU A 758 -13.82 30.84 17.74
C LEU A 758 -14.82 29.90 18.43
N TRP A 759 -14.75 28.60 18.14
CA TRP A 759 -15.75 27.61 18.54
C TRP A 759 -15.21 26.58 19.54
N PHE A 760 -13.93 26.69 19.88
CA PHE A 760 -13.26 25.82 20.82
C PHE A 760 -12.42 26.62 21.82
N ALA A 761 -12.43 26.19 23.08
CA ALA A 761 -11.62 26.77 24.14
C ALA A 761 -10.52 25.79 24.55
N LYS A 762 -9.30 26.28 24.77
CA LYS A 762 -8.22 25.46 25.33
C LYS A 762 -8.53 25.12 26.78
N GLU A 763 -8.53 23.83 27.11
CA GLU A 763 -8.74 23.30 28.45
C GLU A 763 -7.72 22.18 28.72
N GLN A 764 -7.37 21.96 29.98
CA GLN A 764 -6.57 20.81 30.37
C GLN A 764 -7.50 19.62 30.62
N ASP A 765 -7.27 18.50 29.93
CA ASP A 765 -8.05 17.28 30.13
C ASP A 765 -7.74 16.70 31.51
N GLU A 766 -8.76 16.55 32.36
CA GLU A 766 -8.56 15.98 33.70
C GLU A 766 -8.16 14.49 33.64
N THR A 767 -8.51 13.79 32.56
CA THR A 767 -8.30 12.33 32.45
C THR A 767 -6.89 12.01 31.93
N THR A 768 -6.43 12.74 30.92
CA THR A 768 -5.15 12.48 30.23
C THR A 768 -4.06 13.45 30.66
N GLY A 769 -4.41 14.60 31.22
CA GLY A 769 -3.50 15.70 31.54
C GLY A 769 -3.05 16.53 30.31
N ASP A 770 -3.44 16.11 29.10
CA ASP A 770 -3.11 16.80 27.85
C ASP A 770 -3.95 18.08 27.70
N THR A 771 -3.40 19.11 27.04
CA THR A 771 -4.18 20.29 26.64
C THR A 771 -5.02 19.94 25.41
N LEU A 772 -6.33 20.17 25.47
CA LEU A 772 -7.28 19.95 24.37
C LEU A 772 -8.05 21.22 24.00
N HIS A 773 -8.66 21.23 22.82
CA HIS A 773 -9.61 22.26 22.42
C HIS A 773 -11.04 21.72 22.60
N LYS A 774 -11.73 22.18 23.66
CA LYS A 774 -13.09 21.76 24.00
C LYS A 774 -14.12 22.62 23.28
N PHE A 775 -15.10 21.97 22.67
CA PHE A 775 -16.17 22.64 21.94
C PHE A 775 -17.06 23.47 22.87
N THR A 776 -17.30 24.74 22.52
CA THR A 776 -18.05 25.69 23.36
C THR A 776 -19.58 25.61 23.20
N SER A 777 -20.09 24.79 22.27
CA SER A 777 -21.51 24.72 21.88
C SER A 777 -22.07 25.95 21.15
N GLU A 778 -21.37 27.09 21.18
CA GLU A 778 -21.84 28.36 20.61
C GLU A 778 -22.07 28.32 19.10
N TYR A 779 -21.34 27.48 18.35
CA TYR A 779 -21.48 27.39 16.89
C TYR A 779 -22.92 27.07 16.46
N TRP A 780 -23.53 26.07 17.09
CA TRP A 780 -24.90 25.64 16.74
C TRP A 780 -25.95 26.69 17.14
N GLU A 781 -25.69 27.45 18.21
CA GLU A 781 -26.53 28.58 18.64
C GLU A 781 -26.45 29.75 17.65
N CYS A 782 -25.25 30.06 17.16
CA CYS A 782 -25.02 31.03 16.09
C CYS A 782 -25.71 30.59 14.79
N LYS A 783 -25.57 29.32 14.39
CA LYS A 783 -26.25 28.77 13.21
C LYS A 783 -27.77 28.91 13.28
N THR A 784 -28.36 28.56 14.43
CA THR A 784 -29.80 28.66 14.66
C THR A 784 -30.31 30.10 14.54
N ARG A 785 -29.49 31.09 14.93
CA ARG A 785 -29.79 32.51 14.81
C ARG A 785 -29.38 33.11 13.45
N CYS A 786 -28.67 32.36 12.62
CA CYS A 786 -27.99 32.84 11.41
C CYS A 786 -27.05 34.04 11.68
N ASP A 787 -26.41 34.07 12.86
CA ASP A 787 -25.51 35.15 13.27
C ASP A 787 -24.05 34.70 13.14
N TRP A 788 -23.41 35.17 12.06
CA TRP A 788 -22.02 34.92 11.73
C TRP A 788 -21.13 36.16 11.91
N SER A 789 -21.59 37.18 12.64
CA SER A 789 -20.87 38.45 12.81
C SER A 789 -19.47 38.30 13.41
N ARG A 790 -19.23 37.23 14.18
CA ARG A 790 -17.93 36.89 14.78
C ARG A 790 -16.98 36.17 13.81
N CYS A 791 -17.48 35.64 12.69
CA CYS A 791 -16.66 34.90 11.74
C CYS A 791 -15.71 35.85 11.00
N PRO A 792 -14.41 35.53 10.92
CA PRO A 792 -13.52 36.28 10.05
C PRO A 792 -13.89 36.03 8.59
N ASP A 793 -13.74 37.07 7.75
CA ASP A 793 -13.64 36.86 6.31
C ASP A 793 -12.39 36.02 6.05
N LEU A 794 -12.48 34.84 5.42
CA LEU A 794 -11.32 33.98 5.17
C LEU A 794 -10.85 33.92 3.73
N PHE A 795 -11.79 33.84 2.77
CA PHE A 795 -11.53 33.42 1.38
C PHE A 795 -11.39 34.57 0.37
#